data_AF-A0A411HN92-F1
#
_entry.id   AF-A0A411HN92-F1
#
_cell.length_a   1.000
_cell.length_b   1.000
_cell.length_c   1.000
_cell.angle_alpha   90.00
_cell.angle_beta   90.00
_cell.angle_gamma   90.00
#
_symmetry.space_group_name_H-M   'P 1'
#
loop_
_entity.id
_entity.type
_entity.pdbx_description
1 polymer ?
#
loop_
_entity_poly.entity_id
_entity_poly.type
_entity_poly.pdbx_seq_one_letter_code
_entity_poly.pdbx_strand_id
1 'polypeptide(L)'
;MFFQLLSKSRMLSSISASLLLLSMVSTAQAETVCVDNSADLQAALRNGETQTAPYTIKLVQAGGIDHHYLLPALRLAFSQPTRIEGGYSATCASREINATNTVIDFGGANNDVVLSQSGPNASASITLDGLTLQHGRSLSISAGDWDQFGGAPGTLHLSHLRITDFDLEDTDGEASQTPLILQSHRAAITLENVQIDHLHQADSSATCLVRLGLDGDSRATVRHASVDLSDAKNLCLAAGQTSGNYRADIEDSIVWSSDNSAAGIASLDDYHVSNRFDLNLANSIYRDNISGVAALHLTNSKSIDPLWMLPSDGNYHLHPDSPALNAGTRHVWQGLPDTDIEGNTVVGGAASDLGANESPFKALQVFTVSNTADNLPNDPTTLRGAITAANLLAGPSTINFNVSSSGGGCSIPFALDTALPAITAPITIDGSTQPGSLPNTDPDAFNAKICVRIFSIPQSLPTGFKVASGSTNASLTLRGVGLGGFDQPVTLQGGKNHLIAGNQFGGFIEGQLLNPASFNAITIGTAATGTFTVGGAATADRNVIVGAVSGINISSTFITTPAQCQLVNNLIGLHPDGVTKVLNNLIAANQYGINLAGGGCLVKGNRIANNTIDGIWINGSNNNVIQSNKLGIDAAANDAPNGSAIRINGSNNAIGTMANGAISGVTFGNLVRYNSVGVLINSGTGNTVRSNQIFAIGGITNTVDIDLGASGATPNDQDDTDTGANQLQNFPLVKALIFATVPAPGATNIPVTLSGKLNSQVGSFRIDAYFANSCNSVKRGRAQVFLDNTTANIVSGNSVGFSMALVLPNVAAKAAVSLVATDASGNTSEIGTCFPVDRIFQDSVEGD
;
A
#
# COMPACT_ATOMS: atom_id res chain seq x y z
N MET A 1 -69.89 41.71 -30.90
CA MET A 1 -70.69 42.88 -30.51
C MET A 1 -69.97 43.55 -29.35
N PHE A 2 -69.44 44.76 -29.59
CA PHE A 2 -69.05 45.84 -28.68
C PHE A 2 -68.41 45.53 -27.29
N PHE A 3 -67.13 45.80 -27.04
CA PHE A 3 -66.45 47.09 -26.74
C PHE A 3 -66.67 47.66 -25.32
N GLN A 4 -65.54 47.98 -24.67
CA GLN A 4 -65.33 48.99 -23.59
C GLN A 4 -65.68 48.58 -22.14
N LEU A 5 -64.94 48.94 -21.08
CA LEU A 5 -63.63 49.59 -20.90
C LEU A 5 -63.21 49.36 -19.43
N LEU A 6 -61.90 49.20 -19.20
CA LEU A 6 -61.09 49.84 -18.15
C LEU A 6 -61.72 50.24 -16.79
N SER A 7 -61.28 49.56 -15.72
CA SER A 7 -60.79 50.26 -14.51
C SER A 7 -59.69 49.47 -13.79
N LYS A 8 -58.47 50.04 -13.80
CA LYS A 8 -57.46 50.15 -12.71
C LYS A 8 -57.61 49.20 -11.51
N SER A 9 -56.56 48.70 -10.85
CA SER A 9 -55.10 48.73 -10.94
C SER A 9 -54.63 48.14 -9.60
N ARG A 10 -53.45 47.50 -9.58
CA ARG A 10 -52.65 47.17 -8.37
C ARG A 10 -53.10 45.95 -7.56
N MET A 11 -52.51 44.80 -7.88
CA MET A 11 -51.78 43.93 -6.93
C MET A 11 -51.36 42.66 -7.67
N LEU A 12 -50.34 42.72 -8.53
CA LEU A 12 -49.65 41.55 -9.09
C LEU A 12 -48.26 41.99 -9.55
N SER A 13 -47.36 42.20 -8.59
CA SER A 13 -45.92 42.38 -8.82
C SER A 13 -45.13 41.93 -7.59
N SER A 14 -45.24 40.65 -7.26
CA SER A 14 -44.35 39.92 -6.36
C SER A 14 -44.73 38.45 -6.49
N ILE A 15 -43.77 37.54 -6.56
CA ILE A 15 -43.92 36.10 -6.87
C ILE A 15 -43.79 35.78 -8.37
N SER A 16 -42.65 36.16 -8.98
CA SER A 16 -42.12 35.53 -10.21
C SER A 16 -40.60 35.70 -10.30
N ALA A 17 -39.89 35.56 -9.17
CA ALA A 17 -38.43 35.64 -9.11
C ALA A 17 -37.81 34.77 -8.00
N SER A 18 -38.42 33.62 -7.67
CA SER A 18 -37.94 32.78 -6.55
C SER A 18 -37.97 31.28 -6.81
N LEU A 19 -38.05 30.83 -8.07
CA LEU A 19 -38.11 29.39 -8.37
C LEU A 19 -37.23 28.98 -9.57
N LEU A 20 -36.02 29.55 -9.68
CA LEU A 20 -35.01 29.09 -10.66
C LEU A 20 -33.57 29.28 -10.14
N LEU A 21 -33.31 28.92 -8.89
CA LEU A 21 -31.97 28.97 -8.29
C LEU A 21 -31.83 27.93 -7.16
N LEU A 22 -32.22 26.68 -7.41
CA LEU A 22 -31.97 25.58 -6.47
C LEU A 22 -31.74 24.25 -7.22
N SER A 23 -30.70 24.22 -8.04
CA SER A 23 -30.02 22.98 -8.46
C SER A 23 -28.67 23.32 -9.12
N MET A 24 -27.80 24.02 -8.39
CA MET A 24 -26.36 23.88 -8.59
C MET A 24 -25.82 23.43 -7.25
N VAL A 25 -25.81 22.12 -7.02
CA VAL A 25 -24.89 21.55 -6.04
C VAL A 25 -23.52 21.77 -6.66
N SER A 26 -22.89 22.91 -6.35
CA SER A 26 -21.48 23.09 -6.66
C SER A 26 -20.76 22.02 -5.85
N THR A 27 -20.20 21.03 -6.53
CA THR A 27 -19.13 20.22 -5.94
C THR A 27 -18.10 21.22 -5.42
N ALA A 28 -17.92 21.29 -4.10
CA ALA A 28 -16.92 22.17 -3.50
C ALA A 28 -15.57 21.75 -4.07
N GLN A 29 -14.99 22.59 -4.93
CA GLN A 29 -13.69 22.31 -5.53
C GLN A 29 -12.60 22.62 -4.52
N ALA A 30 -11.49 21.89 -4.59
CA ALA A 30 -10.32 22.20 -3.78
C ALA A 30 -9.86 23.63 -4.07
N GLU A 31 -9.71 24.44 -3.03
CA GLU A 31 -9.24 25.81 -3.18
C GLU A 31 -7.70 25.80 -3.17
N THR A 32 -7.08 26.54 -4.09
CA THR A 32 -5.63 26.64 -4.21
C THR A 32 -5.23 28.10 -4.23
N VAL A 33 -4.31 28.49 -3.36
CA VAL A 33 -3.74 29.83 -3.30
C VAL A 33 -2.25 29.78 -3.62
N CYS A 34 -1.77 30.76 -4.38
CA CYS A 34 -0.35 30.98 -4.66
C CYS A 34 0.12 32.16 -3.81
N VAL A 35 1.19 31.97 -3.05
CA VAL A 35 1.69 32.92 -2.06
C VAL A 35 3.17 33.19 -2.33
N ASP A 36 3.58 34.45 -2.32
CA ASP A 36 4.95 34.86 -2.62
C ASP A 36 5.60 35.75 -1.55
N ASN A 37 4.90 36.04 -0.45
CA ASN A 37 5.42 36.84 0.65
C ASN A 37 4.83 36.41 2.02
N SER A 38 5.45 36.88 3.10
CA SER A 38 5.11 36.48 4.47
C SER A 38 3.69 36.90 4.91
N ALA A 39 3.23 38.09 4.49
CA ALA A 39 1.91 38.59 4.86
C ALA A 39 0.80 37.74 4.21
N ASP A 40 0.98 37.41 2.93
CA ASP A 40 0.05 36.56 2.19
C ASP A 40 0.08 35.12 2.70
N LEU A 41 1.24 34.61 3.17
CA LEU A 41 1.31 33.30 3.81
C LEU A 41 0.52 33.30 5.12
N GLN A 42 0.72 34.31 5.96
CA GLN A 42 -0.01 34.45 7.21
C GLN A 42 -1.53 34.52 6.97
N ALA A 43 -1.96 35.29 5.96
CA ALA A 43 -3.37 35.36 5.57
C ALA A 43 -3.89 34.04 5.02
N ALA A 44 -3.14 33.38 4.13
CA ALA A 44 -3.51 32.09 3.55
C ALA A 44 -3.67 31.00 4.62
N LEU A 45 -2.75 30.93 5.58
CA LEU A 45 -2.80 30.00 6.70
C LEU A 45 -4.04 30.25 7.60
N ARG A 46 -4.33 31.51 7.92
CA ARG A 46 -5.53 31.90 8.69
C ARG A 46 -6.83 31.57 7.94
N ASN A 47 -6.85 31.76 6.62
CA ASN A 47 -8.01 31.40 5.80
C ASN A 47 -8.32 29.90 5.88
N GLY A 48 -7.29 29.05 6.02
CA GLY A 48 -7.41 27.60 6.20
C GLY A 48 -8.27 27.18 7.40
N GLU A 49 -8.44 28.03 8.42
CA GLU A 49 -9.31 27.77 9.59
C GLU A 49 -10.81 27.85 9.24
N THR A 50 -11.15 28.43 8.08
CA THR A 50 -12.54 28.70 7.65
C THR A 50 -12.93 28.03 6.35
N GLN A 51 -12.02 27.26 5.76
CA GLN A 51 -12.25 26.58 4.48
C GLN A 51 -13.38 25.56 4.56
N THR A 52 -14.11 25.38 3.46
CA THR A 52 -15.21 24.38 3.36
C THR A 52 -14.89 23.23 2.42
N ALA A 53 -13.71 23.25 1.78
CA ALA A 53 -13.19 22.21 0.90
C ALA A 53 -11.68 22.00 1.19
N PRO A 54 -11.06 20.91 0.70
CA PRO A 54 -9.62 20.73 0.78
C PRO A 54 -8.87 21.96 0.24
N TYR A 55 -7.78 22.32 0.91
CA TYR A 55 -7.10 23.59 0.69
C TYR A 55 -5.60 23.40 0.45
N THR A 56 -5.09 24.01 -0.62
CA THR A 56 -3.67 23.93 -0.99
C THR A 56 -3.05 25.33 -1.00
N ILE A 57 -2.01 25.51 -0.19
CA ILE A 57 -1.17 26.72 -0.17
C ILE A 57 0.12 26.41 -0.93
N LYS A 58 0.30 27.07 -2.07
CA LYS A 58 1.50 26.97 -2.91
C LYS A 58 2.43 28.12 -2.60
N LEU A 59 3.64 27.81 -2.17
CA LEU A 59 4.66 28.80 -1.83
C LEU A 59 5.61 28.98 -3.00
N VAL A 60 5.70 30.22 -3.46
CA VAL A 60 6.67 30.62 -4.47
C VAL A 60 8.06 30.50 -3.86
N GLN A 61 8.94 29.82 -4.58
CA GLN A 61 10.34 29.68 -4.23
C GLN A 61 11.11 30.96 -4.50
N ALA A 62 12.15 31.17 -3.70
CA ALA A 62 13.03 32.30 -3.84
C ALA A 62 13.81 32.26 -5.16
N GLY A 63 14.02 33.42 -5.80
CA GLY A 63 15.02 33.58 -6.87
C GLY A 63 16.46 33.77 -6.35
N GLY A 64 16.73 33.52 -5.05
CA GLY A 64 18.01 33.79 -4.37
C GLY A 64 17.98 33.49 -2.86
N ILE A 65 19.12 33.66 -2.18
CA ILE A 65 19.45 33.07 -0.86
C ILE A 65 18.73 33.74 0.34
N ASP A 66 18.03 34.87 0.17
CA ASP A 66 17.51 35.68 1.29
C ASP A 66 15.96 35.76 1.39
N HIS A 67 15.20 34.95 0.65
CA HIS A 67 13.74 35.02 0.68
C HIS A 67 13.14 33.95 1.60
N HIS A 68 13.00 34.29 2.87
CA HIS A 68 12.31 33.46 3.88
C HIS A 68 10.90 34.00 4.12
N TYR A 69 9.94 33.10 4.31
CA TYR A 69 8.65 33.46 4.87
C TYR A 69 8.78 33.61 6.39
N LEU A 70 8.75 34.84 6.87
CA LEU A 70 8.82 35.13 8.30
C LEU A 70 7.44 34.98 8.94
N LEU A 71 7.27 34.01 9.82
CA LEU A 71 6.05 33.83 10.60
C LEU A 71 6.34 33.93 12.09
N PRO A 72 5.55 34.68 12.89
CA PRO A 72 5.67 34.62 14.35
C PRO A 72 5.08 33.31 14.89
N ALA A 73 5.06 33.17 16.23
CA ALA A 73 4.29 32.12 16.91
C ALA A 73 2.90 31.94 16.30
N LEU A 74 2.53 30.69 16.07
CA LEU A 74 1.37 30.35 15.26
C LEU A 74 0.61 29.18 15.90
N ARG A 75 -0.69 29.35 16.09
CA ARG A 75 -1.60 28.29 16.51
C ARG A 75 -2.78 28.28 15.55
N LEU A 76 -2.93 27.21 14.79
CA LEU A 76 -3.96 27.08 13.75
C LEU A 76 -4.68 25.75 13.85
N ALA A 77 -6.00 25.81 13.69
CA ALA A 77 -6.84 24.63 13.51
C ALA A 77 -7.52 24.68 12.13
N PHE A 78 -7.00 23.93 11.17
CA PHE A 78 -7.57 23.86 9.84
C PHE A 78 -8.93 23.16 9.87
N SER A 79 -9.92 23.72 9.17
CA SER A 79 -11.26 23.15 9.08
C SER A 79 -11.36 22.00 8.07
N GLN A 80 -10.39 21.89 7.16
CA GLN A 80 -10.37 20.94 6.05
C GLN A 80 -8.95 20.38 5.84
N PRO A 81 -8.82 19.22 5.15
CA PRO A 81 -7.54 18.71 4.68
C PRO A 81 -6.70 19.80 4.02
N THR A 82 -5.51 20.04 4.55
CA THR A 82 -4.68 21.18 4.14
C THR A 82 -3.31 20.72 3.66
N ARG A 83 -2.88 21.22 2.50
CA ARG A 83 -1.56 21.00 1.92
C ARG A 83 -0.78 22.31 1.87
N ILE A 84 0.48 22.29 2.29
CA ILE A 84 1.42 23.40 2.17
C ILE A 84 2.60 22.90 1.36
N GLU A 85 2.81 23.47 0.18
CA GLU A 85 3.72 22.96 -0.82
C GLU A 85 4.69 24.07 -1.28
N GLY A 86 6.00 23.84 -1.11
CA GLY A 86 7.05 24.74 -1.59
C GLY A 86 7.52 24.42 -3.00
N GLY A 87 8.42 25.27 -3.53
CA GLY A 87 9.10 25.02 -4.81
C GLY A 87 8.39 25.60 -6.04
N TYR A 88 7.38 26.45 -5.88
CA TYR A 88 6.63 26.96 -7.03
C TYR A 88 7.31 28.14 -7.72
N SER A 89 7.23 28.22 -9.04
CA SER A 89 7.66 29.42 -9.77
C SER A 89 6.82 30.64 -9.39
N ALA A 90 7.26 31.86 -9.75
CA ALA A 90 6.56 33.12 -9.43
C ALA A 90 5.10 33.21 -9.93
N THR A 91 4.68 32.30 -10.82
CA THR A 91 3.29 32.21 -11.32
C THR A 91 2.53 31.00 -10.77
N CYS A 92 3.17 30.18 -9.94
CA CYS A 92 2.74 28.86 -9.52
C CYS A 92 2.37 27.90 -10.67
N ALA A 93 2.86 28.15 -11.88
CA ALA A 93 2.58 27.34 -13.07
C ALA A 93 3.46 26.09 -13.17
N SER A 94 4.62 26.10 -12.51
CA SER A 94 5.59 25.01 -12.46
C SER A 94 6.14 24.88 -11.05
N ARG A 95 6.65 23.70 -10.72
CA ARG A 95 7.20 23.37 -9.41
C ARG A 95 8.52 22.63 -9.56
N GLU A 96 9.51 23.02 -8.78
CA GLU A 96 10.80 22.36 -8.61
C GLU A 96 10.96 22.01 -7.14
N ILE A 97 11.09 20.73 -6.83
CA ILE A 97 11.08 20.24 -5.44
C ILE A 97 12.51 20.24 -4.93
N ASN A 98 12.82 21.18 -4.05
CA ASN A 98 14.04 21.19 -3.25
C ASN A 98 13.72 21.91 -1.94
N ALA A 99 13.94 21.25 -0.80
CA ALA A 99 13.57 21.79 0.50
C ALA A 99 14.23 23.15 0.81
N THR A 100 15.39 23.45 0.23
CA THR A 100 16.12 24.71 0.45
C THR A 100 15.54 25.89 -0.34
N ASN A 101 14.77 25.63 -1.39
CA ASN A 101 14.24 26.69 -2.26
C ASN A 101 13.10 27.49 -1.62
N THR A 102 12.45 26.93 -0.58
CA THR A 102 11.32 27.55 0.13
C THR A 102 11.51 27.38 1.62
N VAL A 103 11.78 28.47 2.33
CA VAL A 103 12.05 28.46 3.76
C VAL A 103 10.95 29.22 4.51
N ILE A 104 10.33 28.58 5.49
CA ILE A 104 9.50 29.23 6.52
C ILE A 104 10.34 29.33 7.79
N ASP A 105 10.55 30.56 8.22
CA ASP A 105 11.38 30.90 9.35
C ASP A 105 10.49 31.49 10.46
N PHE A 106 10.53 30.87 11.63
CA PHE A 106 9.66 31.23 12.75
C PHE A 106 10.25 32.31 13.66
N GLY A 107 11.41 32.89 13.33
CA GLY A 107 11.93 34.10 13.98
C GLY A 107 12.43 33.93 15.41
N GLY A 108 12.67 32.70 15.88
CA GLY A 108 13.49 32.39 17.06
C GLY A 108 12.82 31.60 18.19
N ALA A 109 13.62 31.28 19.21
CA ALA A 109 13.37 30.36 20.33
C ALA A 109 12.18 30.70 21.27
N ASN A 110 11.36 31.70 20.95
CA ASN A 110 10.15 32.05 21.70
C ASN A 110 8.85 31.74 20.94
N ASN A 111 8.94 31.22 19.71
CA ASN A 111 7.79 31.04 18.84
C ASN A 111 7.37 29.56 18.77
N ASP A 112 6.27 29.23 19.43
CA ASP A 112 5.63 27.92 19.27
C ASP A 112 4.77 27.90 18.00
N VAL A 113 4.86 26.79 17.29
CA VAL A 113 4.11 26.53 16.07
C VAL A 113 3.23 25.30 16.29
N VAL A 114 1.92 25.47 16.21
CA VAL A 114 0.94 24.39 16.32
C VAL A 114 0.04 24.42 15.11
N LEU A 115 0.08 23.35 14.34
CA LEU A 115 -0.79 23.09 13.20
C LEU A 115 -1.66 21.87 13.52
N SER A 116 -2.96 22.07 13.67
CA SER A 116 -3.89 20.96 13.93
C SER A 116 -4.97 20.91 12.86
N GLN A 117 -5.45 19.71 12.54
CA GLN A 117 -6.64 19.53 11.73
C GLN A 117 -7.55 18.49 12.39
N SER A 118 -8.64 19.00 12.97
CA SER A 118 -9.69 18.27 13.69
C SER A 118 -11.04 18.42 12.96
N GLY A 119 -11.98 17.49 13.15
CA GLY A 119 -13.37 17.66 12.69
C GLY A 119 -14.10 16.38 12.22
N PRO A 120 -15.43 16.45 11.99
CA PRO A 120 -16.32 15.32 11.68
C PRO A 120 -16.15 14.71 10.27
N ASN A 121 -15.03 14.98 9.60
CA ASN A 121 -14.74 14.51 8.25
C ASN A 121 -14.12 13.11 8.30
N ALA A 122 -14.45 12.26 7.32
CA ALA A 122 -14.02 10.87 7.30
C ALA A 122 -12.49 10.64 7.11
N SER A 123 -11.67 11.70 6.95
CA SER A 123 -10.20 11.62 6.86
C SER A 123 -9.58 12.99 7.09
N ALA A 124 -9.21 13.30 8.33
CA ALA A 124 -8.42 14.48 8.64
C ALA A 124 -7.02 14.38 8.00
N SER A 125 -6.44 15.49 7.50
CA SER A 125 -5.05 15.46 7.04
C SER A 125 -4.33 16.80 6.97
N ILE A 126 -3.03 16.75 7.24
CA ILE A 126 -2.07 17.82 6.96
C ILE A 126 -0.95 17.25 6.10
N THR A 127 -0.64 17.95 5.01
CA THR A 127 0.50 17.62 4.14
C THR A 127 1.46 18.79 4.05
N LEU A 128 2.76 18.52 4.26
CA LEU A 128 3.84 19.47 4.02
C LEU A 128 4.79 18.87 2.99
N ASP A 129 5.10 19.60 1.92
CA ASP A 129 5.96 19.07 0.86
C ASP A 129 6.91 20.11 0.23
N GLY A 130 8.20 19.78 0.13
CA GLY A 130 9.20 20.54 -0.62
C GLY A 130 9.57 21.90 -0.01
N LEU A 131 9.80 21.95 1.30
CA LEU A 131 10.13 23.20 2.01
C LEU A 131 10.99 22.96 3.28
N THR A 132 11.56 24.03 3.83
CA THR A 132 12.26 24.04 5.11
C THR A 132 11.42 24.78 6.16
N LEU A 133 11.32 24.20 7.36
CA LEU A 133 10.79 24.83 8.57
C LEU A 133 11.96 25.07 9.54
N GLN A 134 12.18 26.32 9.96
CA GLN A 134 13.33 26.63 10.81
C GLN A 134 13.07 27.71 11.87
N HIS A 135 13.98 27.82 12.83
CA HIS A 135 14.07 28.90 13.83
C HIS A 135 12.80 29.10 14.66
N GLY A 136 12.35 28.06 15.38
CA GLY A 136 11.23 28.14 16.31
C GLY A 136 11.58 27.68 17.72
N ARG A 137 10.63 27.78 18.66
CA ARG A 137 10.75 27.16 19.99
C ARG A 137 10.32 25.70 19.96
N SER A 138 9.15 25.45 19.38
CA SER A 138 8.60 24.11 19.22
C SER A 138 7.70 24.04 17.98
N LEU A 139 7.61 22.85 17.39
CA LEU A 139 6.72 22.53 16.28
C LEU A 139 5.85 21.33 16.65
N SER A 140 4.54 21.56 16.71
CA SER A 140 3.52 20.53 16.92
C SER A 140 2.60 20.46 15.72
N ILE A 141 2.50 19.27 15.11
CA ILE A 141 1.59 19.01 14.00
C ILE A 141 0.69 17.85 14.39
N SER A 142 -0.63 18.03 14.30
CA SER A 142 -1.60 17.00 14.65
C SER A 142 -2.74 16.86 13.65
N ALA A 143 -3.17 15.63 13.39
CA ALA A 143 -4.35 15.34 12.58
C ALA A 143 -5.24 14.28 13.23
N GLY A 144 -6.55 14.49 13.14
CA GLY A 144 -7.57 13.61 13.70
C GLY A 144 -8.01 14.03 15.10
N ASP A 145 -9.07 13.38 15.58
CA ASP A 145 -9.71 13.75 16.84
C ASP A 145 -9.81 12.59 17.84
N TRP A 146 -9.79 12.98 19.11
CA TRP A 146 -10.03 12.10 20.24
C TRP A 146 -11.52 12.06 20.60
N ASP A 147 -12.11 10.86 20.55
CA ASP A 147 -13.46 10.57 21.08
C ASP A 147 -13.53 9.08 21.49
N GLN A 148 -14.03 8.83 22.70
CA GLN A 148 -14.17 7.51 23.35
C GLN A 148 -15.12 6.53 22.61
N PHE A 149 -15.91 7.00 21.64
CA PHE A 149 -16.94 6.26 20.92
C PHE A 149 -16.99 6.52 19.40
N GLY A 150 -16.09 7.32 18.81
CA GLY A 150 -16.22 7.67 17.39
C GLY A 150 -15.18 8.60 16.74
N GLY A 151 -14.00 8.81 17.34
CA GLY A 151 -13.00 9.77 16.83
C GLY A 151 -12.62 9.62 15.35
N ALA A 152 -12.35 10.76 14.70
CA ALA A 152 -12.04 10.86 13.26
C ALA A 152 -10.56 10.50 12.97
N PRO A 153 -10.28 9.64 11.97
CA PRO A 153 -8.92 9.27 11.60
C PRO A 153 -8.18 10.46 10.97
N GLY A 154 -6.90 10.64 11.31
CA GLY A 154 -6.10 11.77 10.84
C GLY A 154 -4.70 11.43 10.35
N THR A 155 -4.37 11.80 9.12
CA THR A 155 -3.09 11.46 8.48
C THR A 155 -2.16 12.66 8.41
N LEU A 156 -0.90 12.45 8.80
CA LEU A 156 0.21 13.38 8.54
C LEU A 156 1.08 12.83 7.41
N HIS A 157 1.34 13.66 6.41
CA HIS A 157 2.27 13.34 5.32
C HIS A 157 3.28 14.47 5.16
N LEU A 158 4.53 14.21 5.51
CA LEU A 158 5.64 15.17 5.42
C LEU A 158 6.63 14.59 4.42
N SER A 159 6.86 15.31 3.32
CA SER A 159 7.73 14.86 2.26
C SER A 159 8.69 15.94 1.76
N HIS A 160 9.90 15.58 1.35
CA HIS A 160 10.91 16.56 0.88
C HIS A 160 11.04 17.76 1.82
N LEU A 161 11.15 17.49 3.11
CA LEU A 161 11.00 18.47 4.18
C LEU A 161 12.26 18.52 5.03
N ARG A 162 12.76 19.73 5.30
CA ARG A 162 13.76 19.94 6.35
C ARG A 162 13.13 20.62 7.56
N ILE A 163 13.36 20.09 8.75
CA ILE A 163 12.98 20.70 10.02
C ILE A 163 14.26 20.92 10.81
N THR A 164 14.61 22.18 11.08
CA THR A 164 15.89 22.52 11.68
C THR A 164 15.80 23.70 12.65
N ASP A 165 16.80 23.85 13.53
CA ASP A 165 16.93 24.99 14.44
C ASP A 165 15.70 25.27 15.31
N PHE A 166 15.10 24.24 15.90
CA PHE A 166 14.09 24.40 16.96
C PHE A 166 14.73 24.23 18.33
N ASP A 167 14.62 25.28 19.13
CA ASP A 167 15.33 25.41 20.38
C ASP A 167 14.37 25.59 21.57
N LEU A 168 14.31 24.57 22.42
CA LEU A 168 13.45 24.54 23.60
C LEU A 168 14.31 24.72 24.87
N GLU A 169 14.62 25.98 25.19
CA GLU A 169 15.41 26.38 26.37
C GLU A 169 14.60 26.46 27.68
N ASP A 170 13.26 26.45 27.60
CA ASP A 170 12.34 26.77 28.71
C ASP A 170 11.89 25.55 29.53
N THR A 171 11.99 25.64 30.87
CA THR A 171 11.65 24.60 31.85
C THR A 171 10.26 24.78 32.51
N ASP A 172 9.42 25.69 32.00
CA ASP A 172 8.20 26.21 32.65
C ASP A 172 7.02 25.22 32.88
N GLY A 173 7.26 23.91 32.90
CA GLY A 173 6.31 22.93 33.45
C GLY A 173 5.00 22.73 32.66
N GLU A 174 4.88 23.28 31.45
CA GLU A 174 3.77 23.08 30.52
C GLU A 174 4.05 21.96 29.49
N ALA A 175 2.97 21.40 28.92
CA ALA A 175 2.83 20.01 28.46
C ALA A 175 3.61 19.54 27.21
N SER A 176 4.62 20.25 26.70
CA SER A 176 5.40 19.81 25.54
C SER A 176 6.90 19.83 25.81
N GLN A 177 7.41 18.78 26.46
CA GLN A 177 8.84 18.55 26.71
C GLN A 177 9.62 18.11 25.44
N THR A 178 9.18 18.50 24.25
CA THR A 178 9.79 18.02 22.99
C THR A 178 9.74 19.11 21.93
N PRO A 179 10.89 19.46 21.30
CA PRO A 179 10.94 20.47 20.24
C PRO A 179 10.06 20.12 19.03
N LEU A 180 10.01 18.85 18.63
CA LEU A 180 9.20 18.39 17.50
C LEU A 180 8.19 17.31 17.92
N ILE A 181 6.89 17.59 17.74
CA ILE A 181 5.79 16.66 17.98
C ILE A 181 4.98 16.46 16.70
N LEU A 182 4.87 15.22 16.26
CA LEU A 182 3.99 14.80 15.18
C LEU A 182 2.96 13.82 15.74
N GLN A 183 1.68 14.11 15.57
CA GLN A 183 0.61 13.33 16.21
C GLN A 183 -0.48 12.91 15.22
N SER A 184 -0.84 11.63 15.25
CA SER A 184 -1.90 11.04 14.43
C SER A 184 -2.85 10.24 15.30
N HIS A 185 -4.16 10.37 15.05
CA HIS A 185 -5.20 9.56 15.68
C HIS A 185 -5.81 8.59 14.65
N ARG A 186 -5.84 7.29 14.97
CA ARG A 186 -6.43 6.17 14.21
C ARG A 186 -6.06 6.11 12.71
N ALA A 187 -4.84 6.53 12.35
CA ALA A 187 -4.40 6.60 10.96
C ALA A 187 -2.86 6.51 10.82
N ALA A 188 -2.19 7.52 10.26
CA ALA A 188 -0.78 7.41 9.92
C ALA A 188 0.03 8.71 10.03
N ILE A 189 1.29 8.55 10.43
CA ILE A 189 2.36 9.54 10.22
C ILE A 189 3.28 8.98 9.14
N THR A 190 3.51 9.74 8.07
CA THR A 190 4.46 9.38 7.01
C THR A 190 5.50 10.48 6.87
N LEU A 191 6.77 10.11 7.06
CA LEU A 191 7.94 10.93 6.76
C LEU A 191 8.68 10.30 5.58
N GLU A 192 8.86 11.04 4.50
CA GLU A 192 9.53 10.57 3.28
C GLU A 192 10.49 11.64 2.74
N ASN A 193 11.78 11.35 2.56
CA ASN A 193 12.79 12.36 2.21
C ASN A 193 12.81 13.53 3.21
N VAL A 194 12.87 13.22 4.50
CA VAL A 194 12.82 14.22 5.57
C VAL A 194 14.16 14.32 6.28
N GLN A 195 14.70 15.54 6.39
CA GLN A 195 15.84 15.82 7.24
C GLN A 195 15.37 16.53 8.52
N ILE A 196 15.74 16.00 9.67
CA ILE A 196 15.50 16.60 10.99
C ILE A 196 16.87 16.80 11.62
N ASP A 197 17.23 18.05 11.89
CA ASP A 197 18.55 18.41 12.39
C ASP A 197 18.52 19.61 13.35
N HIS A 198 19.61 19.87 14.08
CA HIS A 198 19.76 21.02 14.97
C HIS A 198 18.57 21.32 15.90
N LEU A 199 17.94 20.27 16.44
CA LEU A 199 16.96 20.45 17.51
C LEU A 199 17.70 20.51 18.86
N HIS A 200 17.23 21.35 19.78
CA HIS A 200 17.78 21.45 21.15
C HIS A 200 16.68 21.28 22.19
N GLN A 201 16.97 20.51 23.25
CA GLN A 201 16.08 20.33 24.39
C GLN A 201 16.86 20.46 25.71
N ALA A 202 16.74 21.63 26.36
CA ALA A 202 17.50 21.96 27.55
C ALA A 202 17.02 21.22 28.82
N ASP A 203 15.77 20.75 28.88
CA ASP A 203 15.24 20.04 30.05
C ASP A 203 15.94 18.68 30.22
N SER A 204 16.78 18.59 31.26
CA SER A 204 17.47 17.34 31.62
C SER A 204 16.52 16.17 31.92
N SER A 205 15.28 16.43 32.33
CA SER A 205 14.25 15.42 32.61
C SER A 205 13.50 14.94 31.37
N ALA A 206 13.51 15.73 30.29
CA ALA A 206 12.92 15.34 29.03
C ALA A 206 13.66 14.15 28.42
N THR A 207 12.96 13.32 27.65
CA THR A 207 13.54 12.11 27.04
C THR A 207 13.61 12.17 25.53
N CYS A 208 12.92 13.14 24.92
CA CYS A 208 12.66 13.18 23.49
C CYS A 208 13.13 14.48 22.85
N LEU A 209 13.73 14.33 21.68
CA LEU A 209 13.99 15.44 20.76
C LEU A 209 12.93 15.51 19.66
N VAL A 210 12.50 14.34 19.20
CA VAL A 210 11.43 14.14 18.23
C VAL A 210 10.43 13.18 18.82
N ARG A 211 9.13 13.48 18.74
CA ARG A 211 8.06 12.64 19.25
C ARG A 211 7.06 12.31 18.14
N LEU A 212 6.96 11.01 17.83
CA LEU A 212 5.94 10.44 16.96
C LEU A 212 4.81 9.88 17.82
N GLY A 213 3.75 10.67 18.01
CA GLY A 213 2.56 10.32 18.78
C GLY A 213 1.55 9.53 17.96
N LEU A 214 1.30 8.28 18.34
CA LEU A 214 0.31 7.41 17.71
C LEU A 214 -0.80 7.10 18.71
N ASP A 215 -2.05 7.41 18.36
CA ASP A 215 -3.22 7.08 19.19
C ASP A 215 -4.20 6.20 18.41
N GLY A 216 -4.82 5.24 19.08
CA GLY A 216 -5.65 4.20 18.46
C GLY A 216 -4.85 3.32 17.49
N ASP A 217 -5.51 2.69 16.52
CA ASP A 217 -4.81 1.92 15.48
C ASP A 217 -4.10 2.88 14.52
N SER A 218 -2.85 3.21 14.84
CA SER A 218 -2.05 4.17 14.10
C SER A 218 -0.67 3.61 13.76
N ARG A 219 -0.13 4.06 12.61
CA ARG A 219 1.19 3.64 12.13
C ARG A 219 2.10 4.83 11.86
N ALA A 220 3.36 4.75 12.27
CA ALA A 220 4.41 5.63 11.80
C ALA A 220 5.21 4.93 10.69
N THR A 221 5.48 5.64 9.60
CA THR A 221 6.35 5.19 8.52
C THR A 221 7.37 6.29 8.24
N VAL A 222 8.66 5.96 8.39
CA VAL A 222 9.79 6.87 8.22
C VAL A 222 10.71 6.30 7.15
N ARG A 223 10.94 7.06 6.09
CA ARG A 223 11.60 6.56 4.88
C ARG A 223 12.52 7.60 4.28
N HIS A 224 13.71 7.17 3.85
CA HIS A 224 14.72 8.08 3.31
C HIS A 224 14.87 9.31 4.22
N ALA A 225 14.93 9.08 5.54
CA ALA A 225 14.98 10.16 6.52
C ALA A 225 16.36 10.24 7.16
N SER A 226 16.89 11.45 7.29
CA SER A 226 18.09 11.73 8.09
C SER A 226 17.64 12.43 9.37
N VAL A 227 17.63 11.71 10.48
CA VAL A 227 17.26 12.23 11.80
C VAL A 227 18.52 12.32 12.65
N ASP A 228 18.99 13.54 12.86
CA ASP A 228 20.06 13.83 13.80
C ASP A 228 19.51 14.07 15.22
N LEU A 229 20.15 13.43 16.19
CA LEU A 229 19.83 13.51 17.60
C LEU A 229 20.97 14.19 18.38
N SER A 230 20.60 14.89 19.42
CA SER A 230 21.49 15.68 20.27
C SER A 230 21.05 15.60 21.74
N ASP A 231 21.85 16.14 22.64
CA ASP A 231 21.51 16.35 24.06
C ASP A 231 21.18 15.05 24.83
N ALA A 232 21.64 13.91 24.30
CA ALA A 232 21.26 12.57 24.75
C ALA A 232 19.73 12.34 24.77
N LYS A 233 18.98 12.99 23.89
CA LYS A 233 17.52 12.86 23.74
C LYS A 233 17.15 12.03 22.52
N ASN A 234 16.09 11.24 22.64
CA ASN A 234 15.77 10.19 21.67
C ASN A 234 14.79 10.65 20.59
N LEU A 235 14.73 9.88 19.51
CA LEU A 235 13.50 9.76 18.71
C LEU A 235 12.51 8.90 19.50
N CYS A 236 11.40 9.49 19.91
CA CYS A 236 10.40 8.85 20.74
C CYS A 236 9.17 8.39 19.95
N LEU A 237 8.78 7.14 20.18
CA LEU A 237 7.52 6.56 19.74
C LEU A 237 6.54 6.61 20.92
N ALA A 238 5.57 7.53 20.89
CA ALA A 238 4.68 7.77 22.03
C ALA A 238 3.29 7.19 21.77
N ALA A 239 2.83 6.28 22.63
CA ALA A 239 1.48 5.74 22.58
C ALA A 239 0.49 6.74 23.19
N GLY A 240 -0.65 6.92 22.52
CA GLY A 240 -1.76 7.75 22.99
C GLY A 240 -2.61 7.11 24.08
N GLN A 241 -3.65 7.82 24.50
CA GLN A 241 -4.52 7.43 25.62
C GLN A 241 -5.41 6.22 25.31
N THR A 242 -5.73 5.96 24.04
CA THR A 242 -6.62 4.85 23.68
C THR A 242 -5.85 3.53 23.51
N SER A 243 -6.54 2.39 23.53
CA SER A 243 -5.92 1.12 23.15
C SER A 243 -5.84 1.02 21.62
N GLY A 244 -4.70 0.60 21.09
CA GLY A 244 -4.51 0.38 19.66
C GLY A 244 -3.29 -0.49 19.37
N ASN A 245 -3.15 -0.94 18.13
CA ASN A 245 -1.94 -1.57 17.63
C ASN A 245 -0.99 -0.49 17.10
N TYR A 246 0.14 -0.29 17.80
CA TYR A 246 1.11 0.73 17.46
C TYR A 246 2.29 0.13 16.72
N ARG A 247 2.46 0.54 15.47
CA ARG A 247 3.57 0.08 14.63
C ARG A 247 4.38 1.25 14.11
N ALA A 248 5.71 1.13 14.21
CA ALA A 248 6.64 2.07 13.60
C ALA A 248 7.54 1.30 12.62
N ASP A 249 7.56 1.72 11.36
CA ASP A 249 8.48 1.20 10.35
C ASP A 249 9.43 2.32 9.95
N ILE A 250 10.73 2.09 10.16
CA ILE A 250 11.80 2.97 9.73
C ILE A 250 12.60 2.20 8.68
N GLU A 251 12.59 2.72 7.46
CA GLU A 251 13.16 2.05 6.29
C GLU A 251 14.10 3.00 5.55
N ASP A 252 15.23 2.51 5.04
CA ASP A 252 16.18 3.29 4.25
C ASP A 252 16.61 4.62 4.88
N SER A 253 16.67 4.67 6.21
CA SER A 253 16.82 5.91 6.97
C SER A 253 18.04 5.86 7.90
N ILE A 254 18.46 7.03 8.34
CA ILE A 254 19.52 7.22 9.33
C ILE A 254 18.90 7.88 10.56
N VAL A 255 18.97 7.22 11.71
CA VAL A 255 18.62 7.79 13.02
C VAL A 255 19.88 7.76 13.89
N TRP A 256 20.58 8.89 13.97
CA TRP A 256 21.92 8.93 14.54
C TRP A 256 22.11 10.17 15.40
N SER A 257 23.07 10.11 16.32
CA SER A 257 23.46 11.26 17.13
C SER A 257 24.80 11.81 16.69
N SER A 258 24.82 13.00 16.07
CA SER A 258 26.05 13.63 15.58
C SER A 258 26.96 14.13 16.71
N ASP A 259 26.38 14.45 17.87
CA ASP A 259 27.10 14.83 19.10
C ASP A 259 27.76 13.63 19.82
N ASN A 260 27.58 12.42 19.27
CA ASN A 260 28.08 11.16 19.80
C ASN A 260 27.51 10.78 21.17
N SER A 261 26.40 11.40 21.58
CA SER A 261 25.61 10.98 22.73
C SER A 261 25.00 9.60 22.52
N ALA A 262 24.55 8.96 23.60
CA ALA A 262 23.88 7.67 23.51
C ALA A 262 22.44 7.77 22.97
N ALA A 263 21.98 8.91 22.47
CA ALA A 263 20.62 9.07 21.95
C ALA A 263 20.28 8.04 20.86
N GLY A 264 19.09 7.44 20.95
CA GLY A 264 18.62 6.44 20.00
C GLY A 264 17.11 6.49 19.83
N ILE A 265 16.45 5.33 19.86
CA ILE A 265 15.00 5.22 19.68
C ILE A 265 14.38 4.71 20.97
N ALA A 266 13.44 5.45 21.54
CA ALA A 266 12.73 5.04 22.75
C ALA A 266 11.23 4.99 22.48
N SER A 267 10.51 4.04 23.06
CA SER A 267 9.06 4.19 23.17
C SER A 267 8.68 4.82 24.51
N LEU A 268 7.75 5.75 24.47
CA LEU A 268 7.09 6.29 25.65
C LEU A 268 5.68 5.72 25.76
N ASP A 269 5.33 5.31 26.98
CA ASP A 269 3.96 4.98 27.36
C ASP A 269 3.46 6.08 28.30
N ASP A 270 2.77 7.07 27.74
CA ASP A 270 2.33 8.24 28.49
C ASP A 270 1.14 7.91 29.43
N TYR A 271 0.44 6.78 29.20
CA TYR A 271 -0.85 6.50 29.84
C TYR A 271 -1.12 5.04 30.23
N HIS A 272 -0.37 4.07 29.73
CA HIS A 272 -0.53 2.64 30.03
C HIS A 272 0.79 2.04 30.59
N VAL A 273 0.77 0.78 31.04
CA VAL A 273 1.92 0.14 31.73
C VAL A 273 2.47 -1.07 30.96
N SER A 274 2.60 -0.97 29.62
CA SER A 274 3.18 -2.09 28.84
C SER A 274 3.82 -1.65 27.54
N ASN A 275 4.98 -2.21 27.19
CA ASN A 275 5.64 -2.07 25.89
C ASN A 275 4.66 -2.40 24.75
N ARG A 276 4.22 -1.40 23.97
CA ARG A 276 3.16 -1.57 22.94
C ARG A 276 3.60 -1.40 21.49
N PHE A 277 4.81 -0.94 21.22
CA PHE A 277 5.27 -0.69 19.86
C PHE A 277 5.95 -1.92 19.24
N ASP A 278 5.48 -2.33 18.07
CA ASP A 278 6.27 -3.13 17.14
C ASP A 278 7.12 -2.17 16.28
N LEU A 279 8.44 -2.16 16.53
CA LEU A 279 9.40 -1.38 15.78
C LEU A 279 10.11 -2.25 14.75
N ASN A 280 9.97 -1.88 13.48
CA ASN A 280 10.68 -2.48 12.36
C ASN A 280 11.72 -1.49 11.81
N LEU A 281 12.99 -1.88 11.86
CA LEU A 281 14.10 -1.17 11.23
C LEU A 281 14.57 -1.98 10.02
N ALA A 282 14.37 -1.47 8.81
CA ALA A 282 14.83 -2.12 7.59
C ALA A 282 15.84 -1.24 6.83
N ASN A 283 16.96 -1.84 6.40
CA ASN A 283 18.03 -1.16 5.67
C ASN A 283 18.40 0.20 6.28
N SER A 284 18.46 0.31 7.61
CA SER A 284 18.63 1.60 8.27
C SER A 284 19.91 1.64 9.10
N ILE A 285 20.47 2.83 9.25
CA ILE A 285 21.50 3.09 10.26
C ILE A 285 20.83 3.67 11.50
N TYR A 286 21.16 3.13 12.65
CA TYR A 286 20.59 3.56 13.93
C TYR A 286 21.63 3.53 15.04
N ARG A 287 21.47 4.30 16.11
CA ARG A 287 22.28 4.14 17.33
C ARG A 287 21.81 2.92 18.12
N ASP A 288 22.73 2.07 18.59
CA ASP A 288 22.44 0.91 19.45
C ASP A 288 22.02 1.31 20.88
N ASN A 289 20.93 2.08 20.96
CA ASN A 289 20.21 2.43 22.17
C ASN A 289 18.71 2.46 21.86
N ILE A 290 18.13 1.26 21.73
CA ILE A 290 16.68 1.08 21.55
C ILE A 290 16.05 0.62 22.86
N SER A 291 14.99 1.30 23.31
CA SER A 291 14.33 0.99 24.58
C SER A 291 12.81 1.08 24.54
N GLY A 292 12.14 0.35 25.44
CA GLY A 292 10.68 0.40 25.64
C GLY A 292 9.81 -0.34 24.62
N VAL A 293 10.36 -0.77 23.48
CA VAL A 293 9.57 -1.43 22.40
C VAL A 293 9.08 -2.83 22.80
N ALA A 294 7.92 -3.23 22.26
CA ALA A 294 7.30 -4.55 22.48
C ALA A 294 7.98 -5.64 21.67
N ALA A 295 8.31 -5.31 20.42
CA ALA A 295 9.04 -6.15 19.49
C ALA A 295 10.00 -5.26 18.69
N LEU A 296 11.20 -5.79 18.42
CA LEU A 296 12.19 -5.16 17.57
C LEU A 296 12.50 -6.10 16.41
N HIS A 297 12.23 -5.65 15.19
CA HIS A 297 12.53 -6.36 13.97
C HIS A 297 13.66 -5.63 13.23
N LEU A 298 14.82 -6.28 13.10
CA LEU A 298 15.96 -5.73 12.37
C LEU A 298 16.13 -6.48 11.05
N THR A 299 16.11 -5.76 9.93
CA THR A 299 16.36 -6.31 8.59
C THR A 299 17.44 -5.49 7.90
N ASN A 300 18.65 -6.04 7.74
CA ASN A 300 19.77 -5.34 7.08
C ASN A 300 20.10 -3.94 7.69
N SER A 301 19.73 -3.72 8.96
CA SER A 301 20.00 -2.49 9.68
C SER A 301 21.27 -2.61 10.51
N LYS A 302 22.02 -1.52 10.66
CA LYS A 302 23.35 -1.52 11.28
C LYS A 302 23.48 -0.39 12.29
N SER A 303 24.12 -0.66 13.42
CA SER A 303 24.57 0.41 14.32
C SER A 303 26.02 0.78 14.02
N ILE A 304 26.20 1.75 13.15
CA ILE A 304 27.50 2.24 12.71
C ILE A 304 27.41 3.70 12.28
N ASP A 305 28.45 4.47 12.64
CA ASP A 305 29.04 5.52 11.81
C ASP A 305 28.38 5.91 10.46
N PRO A 306 27.30 6.70 10.29
CA PRO A 306 26.83 7.07 8.95
C PRO A 306 27.86 7.91 8.17
N LEU A 307 28.86 8.49 8.83
CA LEU A 307 29.89 9.34 8.25
C LEU A 307 29.30 10.50 7.44
N TRP A 308 28.42 11.28 8.08
CA TRP A 308 28.00 12.57 7.56
C TRP A 308 29.20 13.53 7.44
N MET A 309 29.21 14.36 6.39
CA MET A 309 30.37 15.20 6.08
C MET A 309 30.63 16.29 7.13
N LEU A 310 29.62 17.10 7.47
CA LEU A 310 29.75 18.18 8.45
C LEU A 310 28.40 18.52 9.11
N PRO A 311 27.90 17.66 10.02
CA PRO A 311 26.62 17.87 10.69
C PRO A 311 26.48 19.21 11.39
N SER A 312 27.54 19.71 12.05
CA SER A 312 27.54 20.99 12.79
C SER A 312 27.16 22.21 11.95
N ASP A 313 27.30 22.11 10.62
CA ASP A 313 27.02 23.19 9.68
C ASP A 313 25.76 22.88 8.85
N GLY A 314 24.98 21.86 9.22
CA GLY A 314 23.79 21.44 8.48
C GLY A 314 24.06 20.53 7.28
N ASN A 315 25.30 20.06 7.08
CA ASN A 315 25.66 19.23 5.94
C ASN A 315 25.63 17.74 6.26
N TYR A 316 24.46 17.12 6.05
CA TYR A 316 24.17 15.70 6.28
C TYR A 316 24.35 14.81 5.05
N HIS A 317 25.05 15.29 4.02
CA HIS A 317 25.48 14.44 2.92
C HIS A 317 26.52 13.41 3.41
N LEU A 318 26.60 12.29 2.70
CA LEU A 318 27.46 11.16 3.06
C LEU A 318 28.90 11.36 2.55
N HIS A 319 29.88 11.03 3.40
CA HIS A 319 31.28 10.88 2.99
C HIS A 319 31.44 9.69 2.01
N PRO A 320 32.39 9.71 1.04
CA PRO A 320 32.64 8.60 0.10
C PRO A 320 32.85 7.20 0.71
N ASP A 321 33.26 7.13 1.97
CA ASP A 321 33.49 5.88 2.71
C ASP A 321 32.30 5.47 3.59
N SER A 322 31.18 6.20 3.49
CA SER A 322 30.01 5.97 4.33
C SER A 322 29.40 4.59 4.11
N PRO A 323 29.04 3.87 5.19
CA PRO A 323 28.31 2.61 5.09
C PRO A 323 26.83 2.79 4.68
N ALA A 324 26.34 4.03 4.58
CA ALA A 324 25.02 4.38 4.08
C ALA A 324 24.96 4.55 2.56
N LEU A 325 26.11 4.64 1.88
CA LEU A 325 26.15 4.80 0.42
C LEU A 325 25.61 3.57 -0.29
N ASN A 326 24.62 3.78 -1.15
CA ASN A 326 23.93 2.79 -1.98
C ASN A 326 23.49 1.56 -1.16
N ALA A 327 23.14 1.78 0.12
CA ALA A 327 22.84 0.70 1.07
C ALA A 327 21.32 0.51 1.30
N GLY A 328 20.50 1.38 0.71
CA GLY A 328 19.05 1.29 0.75
C GLY A 328 18.49 0.16 -0.11
N THR A 329 17.19 -0.10 0.03
CA THR A 329 16.48 -0.98 -0.88
C THR A 329 16.19 -0.25 -2.18
N ARG A 330 16.17 -1.00 -3.29
CA ARG A 330 15.69 -0.48 -4.58
C ARG A 330 14.15 -0.48 -4.67
N HIS A 331 13.49 -1.03 -3.64
CA HIS A 331 12.07 -1.36 -3.63
C HIS A 331 11.52 -1.14 -2.24
N VAL A 332 10.75 -0.08 -2.10
CA VAL A 332 10.07 0.26 -0.86
C VAL A 332 8.56 0.24 -1.11
N TRP A 333 7.78 -0.13 -0.08
CA TRP A 333 6.33 -0.22 -0.17
C TRP A 333 5.70 1.17 -0.38
N GLN A 334 5.27 1.51 -1.61
CA GLN A 334 4.80 2.83 -2.13
C GLN A 334 5.67 3.42 -3.26
N GLY A 335 6.76 2.76 -3.65
CA GLY A 335 7.71 3.26 -4.64
C GLY A 335 8.97 3.80 -3.96
N LEU A 336 10.06 3.99 -4.71
CA LEU A 336 11.12 4.90 -4.29
C LEU A 336 10.66 6.32 -4.61
N PRO A 337 11.03 7.33 -3.81
CA PRO A 337 10.86 8.71 -4.24
C PRO A 337 11.55 8.95 -5.59
N ASP A 338 10.90 9.69 -6.49
CA ASP A 338 11.50 10.03 -7.80
C ASP A 338 12.77 10.90 -7.64
N THR A 339 12.85 11.63 -6.53
CA THR A 339 13.95 12.52 -6.15
C THR A 339 14.22 12.47 -4.65
N ASP A 340 15.43 12.83 -4.23
CA ASP A 340 15.80 13.08 -2.83
C ASP A 340 15.26 14.44 -2.33
N ILE A 341 15.60 14.83 -1.09
CA ILE A 341 15.16 16.09 -0.48
C ILE A 341 15.57 17.36 -1.27
N GLU A 342 16.62 17.27 -2.09
CA GLU A 342 17.13 18.37 -2.91
C GLU A 342 16.65 18.32 -4.37
N GLY A 343 15.84 17.33 -4.74
CA GLY A 343 15.35 17.16 -6.10
C GLY A 343 16.29 16.35 -7.01
N ASN A 344 17.35 15.75 -6.48
CA ASN A 344 18.24 14.88 -7.23
C ASN A 344 17.56 13.53 -7.46
N THR A 345 17.54 13.05 -8.70
CA THR A 345 16.91 11.75 -9.02
C THR A 345 17.67 10.59 -8.40
N VAL A 346 16.97 9.66 -7.75
CA VAL A 346 17.53 8.37 -7.36
C VAL A 346 18.10 7.69 -8.60
N VAL A 347 19.37 7.31 -8.54
CA VAL A 347 20.14 6.93 -9.73
C VAL A 347 19.56 5.68 -10.38
N GLY A 348 19.14 5.81 -11.64
CA GLY A 348 18.74 4.68 -12.48
C GLY A 348 19.79 3.57 -12.46
N GLY A 349 19.43 2.45 -11.83
CA GLY A 349 20.29 1.28 -11.72
C GLY A 349 21.18 1.22 -10.46
N ALA A 350 21.06 2.12 -9.49
CA ALA A 350 21.65 1.99 -8.14
C ALA A 350 20.63 1.73 -7.02
N ALA A 351 21.10 1.25 -5.86
CA ALA A 351 20.30 1.30 -4.63
C ALA A 351 20.37 2.73 -4.09
N SER A 352 19.31 3.22 -3.46
CA SER A 352 19.33 4.54 -2.84
C SER A 352 20.40 4.59 -1.74
N ASP A 353 20.94 5.77 -1.49
CA ASP A 353 21.60 6.04 -0.22
C ASP A 353 20.60 5.90 0.93
N LEU A 354 21.11 5.66 2.15
CA LEU A 354 20.30 5.76 3.36
C LEU A 354 20.20 7.22 3.77
N GLY A 355 19.01 7.64 4.22
CA GLY A 355 18.75 9.02 4.62
C GLY A 355 18.12 9.87 3.52
N ALA A 356 18.05 11.17 3.77
CA ALA A 356 17.28 12.11 2.95
C ALA A 356 17.98 12.61 1.67
N ASN A 357 19.30 12.47 1.59
CA ASN A 357 20.12 12.98 0.49
C ASN A 357 20.70 11.83 -0.33
N GLU A 358 20.70 11.98 -1.65
CA GLU A 358 21.38 11.07 -2.57
C GLU A 358 22.75 11.62 -2.97
N SER A 359 23.79 10.83 -2.80
CA SER A 359 25.15 11.25 -3.11
C SER A 359 25.48 11.10 -4.61
N PRO A 360 26.46 11.88 -5.10
CA PRO A 360 27.00 11.69 -6.44
C PRO A 360 27.93 10.46 -6.53
N PHE A 361 28.22 9.77 -5.42
CA PHE A 361 29.18 8.66 -5.35
C PHE A 361 28.57 7.36 -5.88
N LYS A 362 28.40 7.29 -7.20
CA LYS A 362 27.95 6.10 -7.93
C LYS A 362 29.12 5.12 -8.12
N ALA A 363 29.31 4.18 -7.21
CA ALA A 363 30.26 3.09 -7.42
C ALA A 363 29.55 1.76 -7.70
N LEU A 364 28.76 1.71 -8.78
CA LEU A 364 28.33 0.45 -9.38
C LEU A 364 29.09 0.22 -10.67
N GLN A 365 29.72 -0.94 -10.79
CA GLN A 365 30.29 -1.37 -12.06
C GLN A 365 29.15 -1.57 -13.07
N VAL A 366 29.20 -0.84 -14.18
CA VAL A 366 28.21 -0.93 -15.26
C VAL A 366 28.81 -1.70 -16.44
N PHE A 367 28.10 -2.72 -16.92
CA PHE A 367 28.37 -3.40 -18.19
C PHE A 367 27.31 -2.98 -19.21
N THR A 368 27.72 -2.69 -20.45
CA THR A 368 26.78 -2.32 -21.52
C THR A 368 26.78 -3.38 -22.61
N VAL A 369 25.67 -4.08 -22.72
CA VAL A 369 25.41 -5.06 -23.77
C VAL A 369 25.12 -4.33 -25.08
N SER A 370 25.97 -4.55 -26.07
CA SER A 370 25.87 -3.97 -27.42
C SER A 370 25.91 -5.04 -28.52
N ASN A 371 26.06 -6.31 -28.14
CA ASN A 371 26.15 -7.46 -29.03
C ASN A 371 25.16 -8.56 -28.57
N THR A 372 24.37 -9.10 -29.50
CA THR A 372 23.33 -10.10 -29.23
C THR A 372 23.82 -11.55 -29.29
N ALA A 373 25.11 -11.78 -29.57
CA ALA A 373 25.68 -13.12 -29.68
C ALA A 373 25.61 -13.91 -28.35
N ASP A 374 25.19 -15.17 -28.40
CA ASP A 374 25.16 -16.07 -27.23
C ASP A 374 26.48 -16.81 -26.99
N ASN A 375 27.33 -16.94 -28.03
CA ASN A 375 28.51 -17.81 -28.02
C ASN A 375 29.83 -17.15 -27.58
N LEU A 376 29.78 -15.94 -26.99
CA LEU A 376 30.96 -15.19 -26.54
C LEU A 376 30.95 -14.98 -25.01
N PRO A 377 31.14 -16.03 -24.19
CA PRO A 377 30.94 -15.98 -22.74
C PRO A 377 31.93 -15.12 -21.96
N ASN A 378 33.03 -14.68 -22.59
CA ASN A 378 34.07 -13.84 -21.98
C ASN A 378 34.04 -12.39 -22.51
N ASP A 379 33.09 -12.07 -23.40
CA ASP A 379 32.95 -10.73 -23.96
C ASP A 379 31.84 -9.96 -23.22
N PRO A 380 32.18 -8.94 -22.39
CA PRO A 380 31.22 -8.19 -21.59
C PRO A 380 30.25 -7.34 -22.43
N THR A 381 30.43 -7.26 -23.75
CA THR A 381 29.47 -6.61 -24.66
C THR A 381 28.29 -7.52 -25.02
N THR A 382 28.33 -8.81 -24.68
CA THR A 382 27.20 -9.75 -24.80
C THR A 382 26.49 -9.91 -23.47
N LEU A 383 25.20 -10.28 -23.47
CA LEU A 383 24.47 -10.56 -22.22
C LEU A 383 25.16 -11.66 -21.40
N ARG A 384 25.59 -12.73 -22.06
CA ARG A 384 26.30 -13.84 -21.41
C ARG A 384 27.60 -13.39 -20.76
N GLY A 385 28.46 -12.70 -21.51
CA GLY A 385 29.73 -12.24 -20.98
C GLY A 385 29.60 -11.11 -19.95
N ALA A 386 28.57 -10.27 -20.04
CA ALA A 386 28.27 -9.27 -19.02
C ALA A 386 27.89 -9.94 -17.68
N ILE A 387 27.05 -10.99 -17.70
CA ILE A 387 26.72 -11.77 -16.50
C ILE A 387 27.98 -12.46 -15.95
N THR A 388 28.80 -13.08 -16.81
CA THR A 388 30.06 -13.70 -16.40
C THR A 388 30.97 -12.68 -15.70
N ALA A 389 31.13 -11.49 -16.26
CA ALA A 389 31.98 -10.44 -15.70
C ALA A 389 31.42 -9.88 -14.39
N ALA A 390 30.10 -9.64 -14.33
CA ALA A 390 29.41 -9.16 -13.15
C ALA A 390 29.51 -10.14 -11.96
N ASN A 391 29.43 -11.44 -12.23
CA ASN A 391 29.58 -12.48 -11.20
C ASN A 391 30.98 -12.53 -10.55
N LEU A 392 32.00 -11.92 -11.17
CA LEU A 392 33.36 -11.85 -10.61
C LEU A 392 33.54 -10.69 -9.63
N LEU A 393 32.55 -9.80 -9.51
CA LEU A 393 32.62 -8.63 -8.64
C LEU A 393 32.19 -8.98 -7.21
N ALA A 394 32.85 -8.36 -6.23
CA ALA A 394 32.51 -8.50 -4.82
C ALA A 394 31.27 -7.68 -4.42
N GLY A 395 30.94 -6.64 -5.20
CA GLY A 395 29.84 -5.72 -4.95
C GLY A 395 28.79 -5.72 -6.05
N PRO A 396 27.68 -4.98 -5.86
CA PRO A 396 26.61 -4.88 -6.85
C PRO A 396 27.08 -4.31 -8.18
N SER A 397 26.41 -4.72 -9.25
CA SER A 397 26.68 -4.27 -10.62
C SER A 397 25.40 -4.15 -11.44
N THR A 398 25.49 -3.43 -12.55
CA THR A 398 24.37 -3.16 -13.45
C THR A 398 24.72 -3.52 -14.88
N ILE A 399 23.80 -4.20 -15.57
CA ILE A 399 23.89 -4.58 -16.97
C ILE A 399 22.83 -3.79 -17.74
N ASN A 400 23.30 -2.88 -18.58
CA ASN A 400 22.51 -2.04 -19.48
C ASN A 400 22.57 -2.58 -20.91
N PHE A 401 21.67 -2.08 -21.77
CA PHE A 401 21.57 -2.46 -23.18
C PHE A 401 21.67 -1.22 -24.06
N ASN A 402 22.49 -1.31 -25.11
CA ASN A 402 22.62 -0.29 -26.15
C ASN A 402 23.00 -0.95 -27.48
N VAL A 403 22.15 -1.87 -27.94
CA VAL A 403 22.34 -2.56 -29.21
C VAL A 403 21.77 -1.70 -30.34
N SER A 404 22.55 -1.49 -31.40
CA SER A 404 22.07 -0.79 -32.60
C SER A 404 21.08 -1.67 -33.37
N SER A 405 19.87 -1.16 -33.64
CA SER A 405 18.90 -1.89 -34.49
C SER A 405 19.14 -1.58 -35.97
N SER A 406 19.28 -2.61 -36.81
CA SER A 406 19.54 -2.47 -38.25
C SER A 406 18.29 -2.28 -39.11
N GLY A 407 17.09 -2.35 -38.51
CA GLY A 407 15.80 -2.45 -39.24
C GLY A 407 14.72 -1.44 -38.85
N GLY A 408 15.04 -0.35 -38.15
CA GLY A 408 14.11 0.73 -37.80
C GLY A 408 13.12 0.45 -36.66
N GLY A 409 12.91 -0.81 -36.26
CA GLY A 409 12.21 -1.18 -35.01
C GLY A 409 13.15 -1.19 -33.79
N CYS A 410 12.61 -1.19 -32.57
CA CYS A 410 13.44 -1.27 -31.36
C CYS A 410 13.70 -2.71 -30.89
N SER A 411 12.93 -3.70 -31.36
CA SER A 411 13.03 -5.09 -30.86
C SER A 411 14.39 -5.71 -31.18
N ILE A 412 15.17 -6.02 -30.15
CA ILE A 412 16.47 -6.69 -30.17
C ILE A 412 16.33 -8.14 -29.69
N PRO A 413 16.59 -9.15 -30.56
CA PRO A 413 16.52 -10.55 -30.19
C PRO A 413 17.84 -11.06 -29.58
N PHE A 414 17.77 -11.61 -28.37
CA PHE A 414 18.82 -12.42 -27.73
C PHE A 414 18.38 -13.88 -27.76
N ALA A 415 18.81 -14.57 -28.83
CA ALA A 415 18.47 -15.96 -29.08
C ALA A 415 19.49 -16.87 -28.38
N LEU A 416 19.05 -17.54 -27.31
CA LEU A 416 19.90 -18.39 -26.48
C LEU A 416 19.88 -19.83 -26.97
N ASP A 417 21.06 -20.40 -27.19
CA ASP A 417 21.23 -21.82 -27.54
C ASP A 417 21.57 -22.65 -26.30
N THR A 418 22.20 -22.04 -25.30
CA THR A 418 22.54 -22.67 -24.02
C THR A 418 22.05 -21.85 -22.82
N ALA A 419 21.92 -22.48 -21.65
CA ALA A 419 21.54 -21.77 -20.42
C ALA A 419 22.53 -20.64 -20.08
N LEU A 420 22.04 -19.46 -19.66
CA LEU A 420 22.91 -18.38 -19.17
C LEU A 420 23.68 -18.82 -17.91
N PRO A 421 24.84 -18.20 -17.62
CA PRO A 421 25.53 -18.41 -16.36
C PRO A 421 24.59 -18.09 -15.19
N ALA A 422 24.64 -18.92 -14.14
CA ALA A 422 23.89 -18.63 -12.92
C ALA A 422 24.41 -17.34 -12.27
N ILE A 423 23.52 -16.53 -11.72
CA ILE A 423 23.82 -15.30 -11.02
C ILE A 423 24.30 -15.68 -9.61
N THR A 424 25.52 -15.24 -9.28
CA THR A 424 26.20 -15.53 -8.02
C THR A 424 26.54 -14.29 -7.21
N ALA A 425 26.44 -13.11 -7.81
CA ALA A 425 26.62 -11.80 -7.17
C ALA A 425 25.33 -10.95 -7.29
N PRO A 426 25.22 -9.82 -6.57
CA PRO A 426 24.13 -8.87 -6.76
C PRO A 426 24.19 -8.22 -8.15
N ILE A 427 23.21 -8.51 -9.02
CA ILE A 427 23.16 -8.01 -10.40
C ILE A 427 21.81 -7.34 -10.68
N THR A 428 21.87 -6.14 -11.25
CA THR A 428 20.74 -5.48 -11.91
C THR A 428 20.85 -5.66 -13.41
N ILE A 429 19.80 -6.14 -14.05
CA ILE A 429 19.68 -6.26 -15.51
C ILE A 429 18.50 -5.39 -15.94
N ASP A 430 18.81 -4.31 -16.65
CA ASP A 430 17.81 -3.28 -17.00
C ASP A 430 17.65 -3.14 -18.52
N GLY A 431 16.71 -3.88 -19.07
CA GLY A 431 16.32 -3.82 -20.47
C GLY A 431 15.65 -2.50 -20.89
N SER A 432 15.21 -1.68 -19.93
CA SER A 432 14.63 -0.36 -20.23
C SER A 432 15.67 0.63 -20.77
N THR A 433 16.96 0.36 -20.54
CA THR A 433 18.07 1.17 -21.05
C THR A 433 18.29 1.03 -22.56
N GLN A 434 17.75 -0.02 -23.18
CA GLN A 434 17.81 -0.19 -24.63
C GLN A 434 17.08 0.97 -25.33
N PRO A 435 17.74 1.68 -26.27
CA PRO A 435 17.09 2.73 -27.04
C PRO A 435 15.75 2.32 -27.66
N GLY A 436 14.72 3.13 -27.38
CA GLY A 436 13.35 2.91 -27.85
C GLY A 436 12.44 2.18 -26.86
N SER A 437 12.97 1.67 -25.75
CA SER A 437 12.16 1.11 -24.66
C SER A 437 11.37 2.20 -23.96
N LEU A 438 10.16 1.87 -23.50
CA LEU A 438 9.32 2.76 -22.68
C LEU A 438 8.70 1.96 -21.52
N PRO A 439 8.65 2.53 -20.30
CA PRO A 439 8.02 1.87 -19.16
C PRO A 439 6.50 1.76 -19.34
N ASN A 440 5.87 0.87 -18.58
CA ASN A 440 4.41 0.82 -18.50
C ASN A 440 3.88 2.08 -17.80
N THR A 441 2.84 2.68 -18.37
CA THR A 441 2.13 3.83 -17.82
C THR A 441 0.64 3.56 -17.60
N ASP A 442 0.13 2.42 -18.09
CA ASP A 442 -1.27 2.05 -17.92
C ASP A 442 -1.50 1.34 -16.57
N PRO A 443 -2.35 1.90 -15.68
CA PRO A 443 -2.59 1.32 -14.35
C PRO A 443 -3.39 0.02 -14.39
N ASP A 444 -4.08 -0.30 -15.49
CA ASP A 444 -4.95 -1.48 -15.61
C ASP A 444 -4.47 -2.50 -16.66
N ALA A 445 -3.72 -2.06 -17.66
CA ALA A 445 -3.11 -2.90 -18.70
C ALA A 445 -1.58 -2.82 -18.66
N PHE A 446 -0.92 -3.24 -19.73
CA PHE A 446 0.53 -3.16 -19.89
C PHE A 446 0.89 -2.62 -21.27
N ASN A 447 1.18 -1.32 -21.33
CA ASN A 447 1.54 -0.61 -22.55
C ASN A 447 3.06 -0.35 -22.67
N ALA A 448 3.89 -1.01 -21.85
CA ALA A 448 5.33 -0.87 -21.96
C ALA A 448 5.82 -1.27 -23.35
N LYS A 449 6.76 -0.50 -23.89
CA LYS A 449 7.46 -0.86 -25.12
C LYS A 449 8.71 -1.64 -24.76
N ILE A 450 8.62 -2.97 -24.81
CA ILE A 450 9.73 -3.87 -24.50
C ILE A 450 10.58 -4.11 -25.74
N CYS A 451 11.82 -3.64 -25.72
CA CYS A 451 12.74 -3.78 -26.84
C CYS A 451 13.69 -4.97 -26.69
N VAL A 452 14.02 -5.39 -25.47
CA VAL A 452 14.91 -6.55 -25.25
C VAL A 452 14.10 -7.84 -25.18
N ARG A 453 14.27 -8.75 -26.15
CA ARG A 453 13.60 -10.07 -26.17
C ARG A 453 14.63 -11.17 -25.99
N ILE A 454 14.53 -11.92 -24.89
CA ILE A 454 15.41 -13.03 -24.55
C ILE A 454 14.61 -14.32 -24.67
N PHE A 455 15.05 -15.23 -25.53
CA PHE A 455 14.32 -16.47 -25.76
C PHE A 455 15.24 -17.63 -26.11
N SER A 456 14.75 -18.82 -25.83
CA SER A 456 15.44 -20.08 -26.09
C SER A 456 15.15 -20.57 -27.51
N ILE A 457 16.20 -20.84 -28.28
CA ILE A 457 16.11 -21.43 -29.63
C ILE A 457 15.63 -22.89 -29.58
N PRO A 458 16.12 -23.75 -28.66
CA PRO A 458 15.60 -25.11 -28.52
C PRO A 458 14.14 -25.17 -28.03
N GLN A 459 13.60 -24.04 -27.53
CA GLN A 459 12.28 -23.92 -26.91
C GLN A 459 12.06 -24.82 -25.68
N SER A 460 13.16 -25.31 -25.09
CA SER A 460 13.15 -26.23 -23.97
C SER A 460 14.35 -26.04 -23.04
N LEU A 461 14.99 -24.87 -23.05
CA LEU A 461 16.03 -24.58 -22.07
C LEU A 461 15.38 -24.52 -20.67
N PRO A 462 15.95 -25.19 -19.66
CA PRO A 462 15.32 -25.26 -18.34
C PRO A 462 15.06 -23.89 -17.71
N THR A 463 15.93 -22.92 -17.99
CA THR A 463 15.78 -21.57 -17.46
C THR A 463 16.47 -20.50 -18.31
N GLY A 464 15.95 -19.27 -18.23
CA GLY A 464 16.61 -18.08 -18.75
C GLY A 464 17.59 -17.52 -17.71
N PHE A 465 17.07 -16.91 -16.65
CA PHE A 465 17.86 -16.38 -15.53
C PHE A 465 17.73 -17.25 -14.29
N LYS A 466 18.88 -17.60 -13.69
CA LYS A 466 18.93 -18.48 -12.53
C LYS A 466 19.79 -17.92 -11.40
N VAL A 467 19.26 -17.96 -10.18
CA VAL A 467 20.06 -17.92 -8.95
C VAL A 467 19.98 -19.30 -8.31
N ALA A 468 21.11 -19.95 -8.09
CA ALA A 468 21.15 -21.30 -7.52
C ALA A 468 20.94 -21.26 -6.00
N SER A 469 20.48 -22.37 -5.41
CA SER A 469 20.19 -22.46 -3.97
C SER A 469 21.38 -22.17 -3.06
N GLY A 470 22.62 -22.42 -3.52
CA GLY A 470 23.84 -22.12 -2.78
C GLY A 470 24.33 -20.67 -2.88
N SER A 471 23.70 -19.83 -3.69
CA SER A 471 24.15 -18.46 -3.99
C SER A 471 23.64 -17.44 -2.98
N THR A 472 24.02 -17.56 -1.71
CA THR A 472 23.47 -16.76 -0.59
C THR A 472 23.69 -15.25 -0.70
N ASN A 473 24.74 -14.82 -1.40
CA ASN A 473 25.05 -13.40 -1.63
C ASN A 473 24.47 -12.85 -2.94
N ALA A 474 23.83 -13.68 -3.77
CA ALA A 474 23.27 -13.24 -5.02
C ALA A 474 21.97 -12.46 -4.82
N SER A 475 21.76 -11.45 -5.65
CA SER A 475 20.46 -10.82 -5.87
C SER A 475 20.28 -10.62 -7.38
N LEU A 476 19.03 -10.62 -7.82
CA LEU A 476 18.69 -10.30 -9.20
C LEU A 476 17.60 -9.25 -9.19
N THR A 477 17.89 -8.09 -9.77
CA THR A 477 16.89 -7.15 -10.23
C THR A 477 16.77 -7.30 -11.74
N LEU A 478 15.61 -7.69 -12.24
CA LEU A 478 15.34 -7.87 -13.67
C LEU A 478 14.20 -6.96 -14.10
N ARG A 479 14.45 -6.07 -15.06
CA ARG A 479 13.44 -5.15 -15.59
C ARG A 479 13.49 -4.97 -17.10
N GLY A 480 12.34 -4.67 -17.69
CA GLY A 480 12.22 -4.19 -19.07
C GLY A 480 12.59 -5.23 -20.14
N VAL A 481 12.48 -6.53 -19.82
CA VAL A 481 12.76 -7.62 -20.78
C VAL A 481 11.52 -8.47 -21.10
N GLY A 482 11.50 -9.02 -22.31
CA GLY A 482 10.56 -10.05 -22.74
C GLY A 482 11.22 -11.42 -22.70
N LEU A 483 10.60 -12.40 -22.04
CA LEU A 483 11.12 -13.76 -21.86
C LEU A 483 10.21 -14.87 -22.38
N GLY A 484 10.76 -15.85 -23.12
CA GLY A 484 9.98 -16.98 -23.63
C GLY A 484 10.80 -18.18 -24.15
N GLY A 485 10.13 -19.32 -24.33
CA GLY A 485 10.71 -20.57 -24.84
C GLY A 485 11.53 -21.36 -23.81
N PHE A 486 11.37 -21.06 -22.52
CA PHE A 486 12.03 -21.75 -21.42
C PHE A 486 11.03 -22.63 -20.66
N ASP A 487 11.51 -23.63 -19.93
CA ASP A 487 10.65 -24.31 -18.94
C ASP A 487 10.29 -23.34 -17.82
N GLN A 488 11.31 -22.67 -17.28
CA GLN A 488 11.20 -21.67 -16.23
C GLN A 488 12.04 -20.43 -16.53
N PRO A 489 11.49 -19.43 -17.23
CA PRO A 489 12.21 -18.22 -17.63
C PRO A 489 13.03 -17.57 -16.52
N VAL A 490 12.49 -17.48 -15.30
CA VAL A 490 13.20 -16.99 -14.12
C VAL A 490 13.10 -18.00 -12.98
N THR A 491 14.25 -18.43 -12.46
CA THR A 491 14.33 -19.35 -11.32
C THR A 491 15.26 -18.81 -10.23
N LEU A 492 14.70 -18.39 -9.10
CA LEU A 492 15.42 -17.81 -7.97
C LEU A 492 15.42 -18.80 -6.80
N GLN A 493 16.33 -19.78 -6.83
CA GLN A 493 16.35 -20.88 -5.86
C GLN A 493 17.08 -20.53 -4.55
N GLY A 494 17.95 -19.53 -4.59
CA GLY A 494 18.72 -19.01 -3.45
C GLY A 494 18.89 -17.49 -3.59
N GLY A 495 19.78 -16.91 -2.80
CA GLY A 495 20.01 -15.46 -2.81
C GLY A 495 19.06 -14.68 -1.90
N LYS A 496 19.09 -13.35 -2.05
CA LYS A 496 18.24 -12.41 -1.31
C LYS A 496 17.95 -11.14 -2.10
N ASN A 497 16.92 -10.42 -1.70
CA ASN A 497 16.57 -9.09 -2.22
C ASN A 497 16.35 -9.10 -3.74
N HIS A 498 15.56 -10.06 -4.23
CA HIS A 498 15.25 -10.17 -5.66
C HIS A 498 14.12 -9.24 -6.08
N LEU A 499 14.22 -8.67 -7.28
CA LEU A 499 13.13 -7.98 -7.94
C LEU A 499 12.94 -8.51 -9.35
N ILE A 500 11.70 -8.86 -9.69
CA ILE A 500 11.27 -9.07 -11.07
C ILE A 500 10.14 -8.06 -11.37
N ALA A 501 10.40 -7.02 -12.17
CA ALA A 501 9.43 -5.94 -12.41
C ALA A 501 9.43 -5.42 -13.85
N GLY A 502 8.28 -5.03 -14.38
CA GLY A 502 8.16 -4.42 -15.71
C GLY A 502 8.57 -5.35 -16.86
N ASN A 503 8.43 -6.67 -16.67
CA ASN A 503 8.79 -7.68 -17.67
C ASN A 503 7.55 -8.31 -18.31
N GLN A 504 7.74 -8.88 -19.49
CA GLN A 504 6.72 -9.69 -20.15
C GLN A 504 7.17 -11.15 -20.30
N PHE A 505 6.31 -12.09 -19.89
CA PHE A 505 6.53 -13.52 -20.00
C PHE A 505 5.48 -14.12 -20.94
N GLY A 506 5.92 -14.70 -22.05
CA GLY A 506 5.04 -15.18 -23.11
C GLY A 506 4.29 -14.06 -23.86
N GLY A 507 3.36 -14.45 -24.74
CA GLY A 507 2.57 -13.50 -25.52
C GLY A 507 3.25 -13.07 -26.81
N PHE A 508 3.08 -11.79 -27.18
CA PHE A 508 3.69 -11.20 -28.37
C PHE A 508 4.32 -9.87 -28.02
N ILE A 509 5.46 -9.57 -28.65
CA ILE A 509 6.16 -8.28 -28.54
C ILE A 509 6.47 -7.81 -29.96
N GLU A 510 5.99 -6.64 -30.35
CA GLU A 510 6.19 -6.08 -31.70
C GLU A 510 5.78 -7.08 -32.81
N GLY A 511 4.67 -7.80 -32.60
CA GLY A 511 4.14 -8.81 -33.53
C GLY A 511 4.92 -10.14 -33.56
N GLN A 512 6.00 -10.29 -32.80
CA GLN A 512 6.77 -11.52 -32.70
C GLN A 512 6.29 -12.38 -31.54
N LEU A 513 6.07 -13.67 -31.79
CA LEU A 513 5.68 -14.63 -30.75
C LEU A 513 6.82 -14.81 -29.75
N LEU A 514 6.45 -14.75 -28.47
CA LEU A 514 7.29 -15.11 -27.35
C LEU A 514 6.71 -16.40 -26.77
N ASN A 515 7.35 -17.53 -27.07
CA ASN A 515 6.82 -18.84 -26.67
C ASN A 515 6.59 -18.88 -25.14
N PRO A 516 5.45 -19.38 -24.67
CA PRO A 516 5.17 -19.44 -23.24
C PRO A 516 6.12 -20.34 -22.46
N ALA A 517 6.10 -20.21 -21.14
CA ALA A 517 6.84 -21.13 -20.27
C ALA A 517 6.20 -22.52 -20.31
N SER A 518 7.00 -23.58 -20.47
CA SER A 518 6.47 -24.96 -20.43
C SER A 518 6.05 -25.39 -19.02
N PHE A 519 6.53 -24.68 -17.99
CA PHE A 519 6.20 -24.88 -16.59
C PHE A 519 5.84 -23.55 -15.90
N ASN A 520 6.63 -23.07 -14.93
CA ASN A 520 6.34 -21.82 -14.21
C ASN A 520 7.04 -20.63 -14.87
N ALA A 521 6.40 -19.47 -15.02
CA ALA A 521 7.08 -18.31 -15.59
C ALA A 521 8.16 -17.75 -14.63
N ILE A 522 7.81 -17.65 -13.35
CA ILE A 522 8.69 -17.20 -12.27
C ILE A 522 8.61 -18.20 -11.11
N THR A 523 9.76 -18.72 -10.68
CA THR A 523 9.86 -19.63 -9.53
C THR A 523 10.77 -19.03 -8.46
N ILE A 524 10.27 -18.95 -7.23
CA ILE A 524 11.06 -18.65 -6.03
C ILE A 524 11.21 -19.91 -5.18
N GLY A 525 12.45 -20.37 -5.00
CA GLY A 525 12.78 -21.61 -4.31
C GLY A 525 13.02 -21.44 -2.81
N THR A 526 13.00 -22.56 -2.08
CA THR A 526 13.04 -22.62 -0.61
C THR A 526 14.28 -22.02 0.05
N ALA A 527 15.40 -21.88 -0.66
CA ALA A 527 16.63 -21.31 -0.11
C ALA A 527 16.79 -19.81 -0.43
N ALA A 528 15.84 -19.18 -1.13
CA ALA A 528 15.80 -17.73 -1.27
C ALA A 528 15.38 -17.10 0.07
N THR A 529 16.14 -16.12 0.53
CA THR A 529 15.98 -15.46 1.84
C THR A 529 15.89 -13.94 1.66
N GLY A 530 15.74 -13.17 2.75
CA GLY A 530 15.57 -11.72 2.65
C GLY A 530 14.27 -11.35 1.94
N THR A 531 14.24 -10.21 1.25
CA THR A 531 13.05 -9.76 0.52
C THR A 531 13.03 -10.31 -0.91
N PHE A 532 11.85 -10.58 -1.46
CA PHE A 532 11.69 -10.59 -2.90
C PHE A 532 10.37 -9.94 -3.30
N THR A 533 10.41 -9.31 -4.46
CA THR A 533 9.27 -8.62 -5.05
C THR A 533 9.09 -9.07 -6.49
N VAL A 534 7.87 -9.53 -6.82
CA VAL A 534 7.44 -9.72 -8.20
C VAL A 534 6.39 -8.66 -8.51
N GLY A 535 6.77 -7.73 -9.36
CA GLY A 535 6.05 -6.52 -9.69
C GLY A 535 6.50 -5.36 -8.81
N GLY A 536 5.55 -4.53 -8.35
CA GLY A 536 5.84 -3.35 -7.53
C GLY A 536 4.68 -2.36 -7.52
N ALA A 537 4.72 -1.35 -6.64
CA ALA A 537 3.63 -0.40 -6.49
C ALA A 537 3.49 0.55 -7.69
N ALA A 538 4.60 0.87 -8.37
CA ALA A 538 4.57 1.73 -9.54
C ALA A 538 3.91 1.01 -10.71
N THR A 539 3.20 1.78 -11.54
CA THR A 539 2.61 1.26 -12.79
C THR A 539 3.66 0.63 -13.71
N ALA A 540 4.88 1.19 -13.73
CA ALA A 540 6.01 0.70 -14.50
C ALA A 540 6.54 -0.68 -14.06
N ASP A 541 6.20 -1.13 -12.85
CA ASP A 541 6.69 -2.39 -12.29
C ASP A 541 5.82 -3.59 -12.65
N ARG A 542 4.61 -3.38 -13.19
CA ARG A 542 3.68 -4.46 -13.56
C ARG A 542 4.36 -5.46 -14.47
N ASN A 543 4.40 -6.74 -14.10
CA ASN A 543 4.75 -7.80 -15.05
C ASN A 543 3.49 -8.30 -15.76
N VAL A 544 3.67 -8.83 -16.98
CA VAL A 544 2.64 -9.56 -17.72
C VAL A 544 3.05 -11.02 -17.86
N ILE A 545 2.15 -11.95 -17.53
CA ILE A 545 2.46 -13.38 -17.56
C ILE A 545 1.35 -14.16 -18.27
N VAL A 546 1.71 -14.80 -19.39
CA VAL A 546 0.76 -15.53 -20.26
C VAL A 546 1.30 -16.89 -20.68
N GLY A 547 0.44 -17.92 -20.59
CA GLY A 547 0.64 -19.27 -21.09
C GLY A 547 1.54 -20.19 -20.27
N ALA A 548 1.66 -19.96 -18.97
CA ALA A 548 2.44 -20.81 -18.06
C ALA A 548 1.56 -21.83 -17.31
N VAL A 549 2.14 -22.93 -16.81
CA VAL A 549 1.46 -23.80 -15.84
C VAL A 549 1.11 -22.99 -14.59
N SER A 550 2.10 -22.36 -13.96
CA SER A 550 1.85 -21.32 -12.96
C SER A 550 2.46 -20.02 -13.44
N GLY A 551 1.72 -18.91 -13.37
CA GLY A 551 2.32 -17.61 -13.62
C GLY A 551 3.46 -17.33 -12.64
N ILE A 552 3.17 -17.42 -11.35
CA ILE A 552 4.16 -17.29 -10.28
C ILE A 552 4.07 -18.51 -9.34
N ASN A 553 5.21 -19.13 -9.04
CA ASN A 553 5.32 -20.20 -8.05
C ASN A 553 6.24 -19.78 -6.90
N ILE A 554 5.70 -19.81 -5.68
CA ILE A 554 6.44 -19.56 -4.45
C ILE A 554 6.56 -20.86 -3.65
N SER A 555 7.78 -21.35 -3.47
CA SER A 555 8.07 -22.51 -2.63
C SER A 555 8.71 -22.13 -1.28
N SER A 556 9.21 -20.91 -1.14
CA SER A 556 9.86 -20.37 0.08
C SER A 556 8.86 -19.89 1.13
N THR A 557 9.12 -20.20 2.41
CA THR A 557 8.27 -19.81 3.55
C THR A 557 8.91 -18.70 4.39
N PHE A 558 8.17 -17.62 4.63
CA PHE A 558 8.55 -16.44 5.40
C PHE A 558 7.70 -16.36 6.67
N ILE A 559 8.13 -17.01 7.74
CA ILE A 559 7.31 -17.18 8.94
C ILE A 559 7.18 -15.93 9.82
N THR A 560 7.99 -14.88 9.61
CA THR A 560 8.09 -13.77 10.58
C THR A 560 7.55 -12.42 10.11
N THR A 561 7.49 -12.10 8.80
CA THR A 561 6.83 -10.87 8.31
C THR A 561 6.36 -10.96 6.84
N PRO A 562 5.14 -10.48 6.49
CA PRO A 562 4.65 -10.40 5.10
C PRO A 562 5.46 -9.48 4.17
N ALA A 563 6.38 -8.68 4.72
CA ALA A 563 7.22 -7.75 3.97
C ALA A 563 8.31 -8.45 3.13
N GLN A 564 8.62 -9.71 3.43
CA GLN A 564 9.70 -10.47 2.79
C GLN A 564 9.29 -11.12 1.46
N CYS A 565 8.00 -11.38 1.24
CA CYS A 565 7.49 -11.91 -0.02
C CYS A 565 6.36 -11.01 -0.53
N GLN A 566 6.58 -10.32 -1.65
CA GLN A 566 5.62 -9.38 -2.22
C GLN A 566 5.30 -9.71 -3.67
N LEU A 567 4.04 -10.04 -3.95
CA LEU A 567 3.51 -10.22 -5.31
C LEU A 567 2.53 -9.08 -5.59
N VAL A 568 3.00 -8.04 -6.28
CA VAL A 568 2.29 -6.76 -6.34
C VAL A 568 2.08 -6.31 -7.78
N ASN A 569 0.86 -5.88 -8.10
CA ASN A 569 0.55 -5.20 -9.35
C ASN A 569 0.87 -5.99 -10.64
N ASN A 570 0.76 -7.31 -10.64
CA ASN A 570 0.99 -8.12 -11.84
C ASN A 570 -0.31 -8.28 -12.65
N LEU A 571 -0.17 -8.43 -13.97
CA LEU A 571 -1.22 -8.85 -14.90
C LEU A 571 -0.98 -10.31 -15.31
N ILE A 572 -1.84 -11.22 -14.86
CA ILE A 572 -1.62 -12.66 -14.99
C ILE A 572 -2.79 -13.33 -15.71
N GLY A 573 -2.49 -14.02 -16.81
CA GLY A 573 -3.42 -14.80 -17.63
C GLY A 573 -4.11 -14.03 -18.75
N LEU A 574 -3.82 -12.73 -18.89
CA LEU A 574 -4.26 -11.86 -19.99
C LEU A 574 -3.04 -11.33 -20.74
N HIS A 575 -3.22 -11.08 -22.04
CA HIS A 575 -2.22 -10.40 -22.85
C HIS A 575 -2.00 -8.94 -22.42
N PRO A 576 -0.94 -8.26 -22.93
CA PRO A 576 -0.58 -6.90 -22.52
C PRO A 576 -1.70 -5.84 -22.61
N ASP A 577 -2.64 -6.00 -23.54
CA ASP A 577 -3.81 -5.10 -23.63
C ASP A 577 -4.76 -5.18 -22.42
N GLY A 578 -4.58 -6.18 -21.55
CA GLY A 578 -5.39 -6.41 -20.38
C GLY A 578 -6.79 -6.95 -20.70
N VAL A 579 -7.08 -7.35 -21.94
CA VAL A 579 -8.42 -7.79 -22.39
C VAL A 579 -8.37 -9.11 -23.13
N THR A 580 -7.33 -9.33 -23.93
CA THR A 580 -7.21 -10.53 -24.76
C THR A 580 -6.87 -11.74 -23.89
N LYS A 581 -7.82 -12.70 -23.84
CA LYS A 581 -7.74 -13.98 -23.11
C LYS A 581 -6.89 -15.02 -23.84
N VAL A 582 -7.10 -15.14 -25.15
CA VAL A 582 -6.39 -16.06 -26.04
C VAL A 582 -6.14 -15.36 -27.35
N LEU A 583 -4.90 -15.37 -27.84
CA LEU A 583 -4.54 -14.79 -29.12
C LEU A 583 -4.17 -15.90 -30.12
N ASN A 584 -4.89 -15.95 -31.24
CA ASN A 584 -4.63 -16.82 -32.39
C ASN A 584 -4.55 -18.34 -32.10
N ASN A 585 -5.09 -18.82 -30.97
CA ASN A 585 -4.95 -20.22 -30.50
C ASN A 585 -3.49 -20.72 -30.40
N LEU A 586 -2.51 -19.82 -30.39
CA LEU A 586 -1.08 -20.16 -30.32
C LEU A 586 -0.57 -20.25 -28.89
N ILE A 587 -1.28 -19.61 -27.96
CA ILE A 587 -0.90 -19.52 -26.55
C ILE A 587 -2.07 -20.01 -25.72
N ALA A 588 -1.82 -21.06 -24.93
CA ALA A 588 -2.78 -21.56 -23.96
C ALA A 588 -2.97 -20.54 -22.82
N ALA A 589 -4.11 -20.60 -22.15
CA ALA A 589 -4.30 -19.92 -20.88
C ALA A 589 -3.37 -20.53 -19.81
N ASN A 590 -3.10 -19.76 -18.77
CA ASN A 590 -2.40 -20.29 -17.60
C ASN A 590 -3.22 -21.39 -16.93
N GLN A 591 -2.59 -22.33 -16.22
CA GLN A 591 -3.35 -23.21 -15.31
C GLN A 591 -3.65 -22.52 -13.99
N TYR A 592 -2.61 -22.03 -13.33
CA TYR A 592 -2.68 -21.27 -12.09
C TYR A 592 -2.14 -19.86 -12.33
N GLY A 593 -2.79 -18.85 -11.75
CA GLY A 593 -2.22 -17.50 -11.75
C GLY A 593 -1.01 -17.43 -10.81
N ILE A 594 -1.27 -17.70 -9.52
CA ILE A 594 -0.27 -17.74 -8.46
C ILE A 594 -0.42 -19.03 -7.65
N ASN A 595 0.69 -19.73 -7.42
CA ASN A 595 0.77 -20.92 -6.57
C ASN A 595 1.69 -20.63 -5.37
N LEU A 596 1.12 -20.61 -4.16
CA LEU A 596 1.80 -20.36 -2.89
C LEU A 596 1.98 -21.67 -2.11
N ALA A 597 3.06 -22.39 -2.37
CA ALA A 597 3.47 -23.56 -1.58
C ALA A 597 4.29 -23.16 -0.34
N GLY A 598 4.92 -21.99 -0.36
CA GLY A 598 5.54 -21.35 0.81
C GLY A 598 4.69 -20.22 1.39
N GLY A 599 4.78 -20.01 2.71
CA GLY A 599 3.92 -19.08 3.46
C GLY A 599 4.49 -17.68 3.67
N GLY A 600 3.68 -16.77 4.22
CA GLY A 600 4.15 -15.42 4.60
C GLY A 600 4.20 -14.39 3.48
N CYS A 601 3.46 -14.59 2.40
CA CYS A 601 3.46 -13.68 1.26
C CYS A 601 2.34 -12.64 1.33
N LEU A 602 2.65 -11.39 0.95
CA LEU A 602 1.68 -10.37 0.60
C LEU A 602 1.38 -10.42 -0.90
N VAL A 603 0.14 -10.74 -1.27
CA VAL A 603 -0.36 -10.71 -2.65
C VAL A 603 -1.32 -9.54 -2.78
N LYS A 604 -0.91 -8.47 -3.47
CA LYS A 604 -1.67 -7.21 -3.48
C LYS A 604 -1.83 -6.57 -4.87
N GLY A 605 -3.04 -6.12 -5.20
CA GLY A 605 -3.26 -5.27 -6.38
C GLY A 605 -3.04 -5.95 -7.72
N ASN A 606 -2.98 -7.29 -7.77
CA ASN A 606 -2.81 -8.04 -9.01
C ASN A 606 -4.15 -8.14 -9.76
N ARG A 607 -4.09 -8.17 -11.09
CA ARG A 607 -5.21 -8.59 -11.95
C ARG A 607 -4.94 -10.02 -12.42
N ILE A 608 -5.79 -10.94 -12.00
CA ILE A 608 -5.61 -12.39 -12.23
C ILE A 608 -6.87 -12.94 -12.86
N ALA A 609 -6.78 -13.32 -14.13
CA ALA A 609 -7.95 -13.66 -14.93
C ALA A 609 -7.59 -14.71 -15.98
N ASN A 610 -8.59 -15.44 -16.46
CA ASN A 610 -8.43 -16.44 -17.52
C ASN A 610 -7.40 -17.54 -17.17
N ASN A 611 -7.35 -17.96 -15.89
CA ASN A 611 -6.56 -19.12 -15.45
C ASN A 611 -7.48 -20.35 -15.36
N THR A 612 -7.10 -21.46 -16.00
CA THR A 612 -7.98 -22.61 -16.21
C THR A 612 -8.29 -23.42 -14.95
N ILE A 613 -7.48 -23.32 -13.88
CA ILE A 613 -7.70 -24.02 -12.61
C ILE A 613 -7.99 -23.05 -11.47
N ASP A 614 -7.03 -22.22 -11.06
CA ASP A 614 -7.24 -21.25 -9.97
C ASP A 614 -6.53 -19.92 -10.28
N GLY A 615 -7.14 -18.81 -9.86
CA GLY A 615 -6.46 -17.52 -9.87
C GLY A 615 -5.31 -17.52 -8.87
N ILE A 616 -5.61 -17.80 -7.60
CA ILE A 616 -4.61 -17.99 -6.55
C ILE A 616 -4.85 -19.30 -5.82
N TRP A 617 -3.82 -20.13 -5.73
CA TRP A 617 -3.83 -21.37 -4.96
C TRP A 617 -2.85 -21.28 -3.79
N ILE A 618 -3.36 -21.24 -2.56
CA ILE A 618 -2.58 -21.39 -1.33
C ILE A 618 -2.41 -22.88 -1.07
N ASN A 619 -1.32 -23.43 -1.63
CA ASN A 619 -1.05 -24.85 -1.67
C ASN A 619 -0.36 -25.35 -0.39
N GLY A 620 -1.12 -25.40 0.72
CA GLY A 620 -0.64 -25.90 2.01
C GLY A 620 0.19 -24.90 2.82
N SER A 621 0.34 -23.67 2.34
CA SER A 621 1.09 -22.62 3.03
C SER A 621 0.24 -21.79 3.99
N ASN A 622 0.93 -21.12 4.93
CA ASN A 622 0.31 -20.40 6.04
C ASN A 622 0.70 -18.91 6.04
N ASN A 623 -0.03 -18.09 6.81
CA ASN A 623 0.33 -16.70 7.10
C ASN A 623 0.42 -15.79 5.86
N ASN A 624 -0.27 -16.11 4.78
CA ASN A 624 -0.33 -15.25 3.60
C ASN A 624 -1.40 -14.17 3.75
N VAL A 625 -1.18 -13.01 3.12
CA VAL A 625 -2.13 -11.89 3.09
C VAL A 625 -2.47 -11.59 1.63
N ILE A 626 -3.75 -11.67 1.27
CA ILE A 626 -4.24 -11.47 -0.10
C ILE A 626 -5.21 -10.31 -0.11
N GLN A 627 -4.84 -9.18 -0.72
CA GLN A 627 -5.57 -7.91 -0.60
C GLN A 627 -5.70 -7.15 -1.92
N SER A 628 -6.83 -6.45 -2.10
CA SER A 628 -7.03 -5.51 -3.22
C SER A 628 -6.77 -6.10 -4.62
N ASN A 629 -6.81 -7.41 -4.80
CA ASN A 629 -6.62 -8.05 -6.10
C ASN A 629 -7.95 -8.04 -6.88
N LYS A 630 -7.87 -7.98 -8.20
CA LYS A 630 -8.99 -8.10 -9.14
C LYS A 630 -8.95 -9.49 -9.78
N LEU A 631 -9.91 -10.35 -9.45
CA LEU A 631 -9.93 -11.75 -9.90
C LEU A 631 -11.14 -12.06 -10.78
N GLY A 632 -10.88 -12.59 -11.98
CA GLY A 632 -11.89 -13.04 -12.93
C GLY A 632 -12.48 -11.95 -13.83
N ILE A 633 -11.86 -10.76 -13.84
CA ILE A 633 -12.21 -9.64 -14.70
C ILE A 633 -11.00 -9.12 -15.48
N ASP A 634 -11.26 -8.64 -16.68
CA ASP A 634 -10.26 -7.98 -17.52
C ASP A 634 -10.09 -6.49 -17.18
N ALA A 635 -9.28 -5.76 -17.96
CA ALA A 635 -9.04 -4.32 -17.80
C ALA A 635 -10.28 -3.47 -18.15
N ALA A 636 -11.16 -3.97 -19.01
CA ALA A 636 -12.44 -3.35 -19.36
C ALA A 636 -13.60 -3.80 -18.45
N ALA A 637 -13.30 -4.54 -17.39
CA ALA A 637 -14.25 -5.12 -16.43
C ALA A 637 -15.25 -6.12 -17.04
N ASN A 638 -14.95 -6.71 -18.20
CA ASN A 638 -15.70 -7.86 -18.73
C ASN A 638 -15.31 -9.15 -17.99
N ASP A 639 -16.08 -10.21 -18.25
CA ASP A 639 -15.76 -11.53 -17.73
C ASP A 639 -14.40 -12.01 -18.23
N ALA A 640 -13.62 -12.63 -17.36
CA ALA A 640 -12.40 -13.35 -17.74
C ALA A 640 -12.14 -14.40 -16.66
N PRO A 641 -13.05 -15.38 -16.54
CA PRO A 641 -13.16 -16.23 -15.36
C PRO A 641 -11.90 -17.07 -15.14
N ASN A 642 -11.51 -17.23 -13.88
CA ASN A 642 -10.68 -18.35 -13.47
C ASN A 642 -11.58 -19.55 -13.12
N GLY A 643 -10.99 -20.70 -12.78
CA GLY A 643 -11.70 -21.74 -12.04
C GLY A 643 -12.10 -21.23 -10.65
N SER A 644 -11.36 -21.53 -9.58
CA SER A 644 -11.56 -20.79 -8.31
C SER A 644 -10.85 -19.44 -8.37
N ALA A 645 -11.42 -18.39 -7.79
CA ALA A 645 -10.66 -17.16 -7.63
C ALA A 645 -9.50 -17.37 -6.64
N ILE A 646 -9.82 -17.89 -5.46
CA ILE A 646 -8.86 -18.19 -4.40
C ILE A 646 -9.20 -19.57 -3.82
N ARG A 647 -8.24 -20.49 -3.84
CA ARG A 647 -8.33 -21.80 -3.17
C ARG A 647 -7.31 -21.88 -2.04
N ILE A 648 -7.73 -22.34 -0.86
CA ILE A 648 -6.91 -22.42 0.34
C ILE A 648 -6.79 -23.87 0.83
N ASN A 649 -5.56 -24.34 0.98
CA ASN A 649 -5.22 -25.64 1.54
C ASN A 649 -4.33 -25.56 2.79
N GLY A 650 -4.18 -24.36 3.38
CA GLY A 650 -3.37 -24.11 4.58
C GLY A 650 -4.09 -23.27 5.63
N SER A 651 -3.37 -22.80 6.65
CA SER A 651 -3.91 -22.15 7.86
C SER A 651 -3.43 -20.70 8.04
N ASN A 652 -4.13 -19.93 8.87
CA ASN A 652 -3.73 -18.58 9.28
C ASN A 652 -3.55 -17.58 8.11
N ASN A 653 -4.26 -17.78 7.00
CA ASN A 653 -4.21 -16.85 5.87
C ASN A 653 -5.26 -15.74 6.03
N ALA A 654 -4.95 -14.54 5.55
CA ALA A 654 -5.87 -13.40 5.55
C ALA A 654 -6.26 -13.01 4.13
N ILE A 655 -7.56 -13.15 3.81
CA ILE A 655 -8.14 -12.78 2.53
C ILE A 655 -8.96 -11.50 2.72
N GLY A 656 -8.45 -10.39 2.21
CA GLY A 656 -8.96 -9.05 2.46
C GLY A 656 -8.37 -8.45 3.74
N THR A 657 -9.17 -7.71 4.51
CA THR A 657 -8.66 -7.00 5.71
C THR A 657 -8.23 -8.00 6.80
N MET A 658 -7.11 -7.79 7.51
CA MET A 658 -6.55 -8.71 8.53
C MET A 658 -7.34 -8.76 9.86
N ALA A 659 -7.49 -9.96 10.46
CA ALA A 659 -8.29 -10.31 11.65
C ALA A 659 -8.48 -9.25 12.76
N ASN A 660 -7.43 -8.49 13.10
CA ASN A 660 -7.45 -7.49 14.19
C ASN A 660 -7.67 -6.04 13.74
N GLY A 661 -7.87 -5.79 12.44
CA GLY A 661 -8.18 -4.44 11.94
C GLY A 661 -9.66 -4.12 12.14
N ALA A 662 -9.98 -3.10 12.93
CA ALA A 662 -11.28 -2.45 12.93
C ALA A 662 -11.51 -1.77 11.57
N ILE A 663 -12.66 -2.01 10.95
CA ILE A 663 -12.99 -1.48 9.63
C ILE A 663 -13.89 -0.27 9.83
N SER A 664 -13.28 0.91 9.74
CA SER A 664 -14.01 2.15 9.43
C SER A 664 -13.15 2.94 8.44
N GLY A 665 -13.51 2.88 7.15
CA GLY A 665 -12.99 3.78 6.10
C GLY A 665 -12.20 3.15 4.95
N VAL A 666 -11.24 2.25 5.20
CA VAL A 666 -10.42 1.65 4.13
C VAL A 666 -10.50 0.12 4.17
N THR A 667 -11.27 -0.47 3.25
CA THR A 667 -11.32 -1.93 3.06
C THR A 667 -10.22 -2.37 2.11
N PHE A 668 -9.38 -3.33 2.51
CA PHE A 668 -8.38 -3.96 1.63
C PHE A 668 -8.91 -5.20 0.92
N GLY A 669 -10.23 -5.29 0.75
CA GLY A 669 -10.91 -6.43 0.14
C GLY A 669 -10.50 -6.69 -1.31
N ASN A 670 -10.51 -7.96 -1.71
CA ASN A 670 -10.35 -8.35 -3.11
C ASN A 670 -11.67 -8.17 -3.87
N LEU A 671 -11.60 -7.83 -5.16
CA LEU A 671 -12.73 -7.84 -6.08
C LEU A 671 -12.75 -9.16 -6.84
N VAL A 672 -13.76 -9.98 -6.59
CA VAL A 672 -13.89 -11.34 -7.13
C VAL A 672 -15.18 -11.45 -7.92
N ARG A 673 -15.07 -11.67 -9.23
CA ARG A 673 -16.23 -11.75 -10.13
C ARG A 673 -16.04 -12.81 -11.20
N TYR A 674 -17.15 -13.39 -11.67
CA TYR A 674 -17.22 -14.32 -12.82
C TYR A 674 -16.47 -15.65 -12.69
N ASN A 675 -15.60 -15.83 -11.69
CA ASN A 675 -14.94 -17.10 -11.43
C ASN A 675 -15.97 -18.23 -11.19
N SER A 676 -15.54 -19.47 -11.41
CA SER A 676 -16.38 -20.64 -11.15
C SER A 676 -16.70 -20.79 -9.66
N VAL A 677 -15.72 -20.47 -8.79
CA VAL A 677 -15.85 -20.40 -7.32
C VAL A 677 -15.23 -19.09 -6.81
N GLY A 678 -15.79 -18.51 -5.75
CA GLY A 678 -15.25 -17.33 -5.08
C GLY A 678 -14.00 -17.66 -4.26
N VAL A 679 -14.15 -17.71 -2.93
CA VAL A 679 -13.10 -18.17 -2.01
C VAL A 679 -13.46 -19.56 -1.51
N LEU A 680 -12.63 -20.55 -1.82
CA LEU A 680 -12.78 -21.93 -1.36
C LEU A 680 -11.71 -22.25 -0.31
N ILE A 681 -12.12 -22.57 0.90
CA ILE A 681 -11.24 -23.05 1.97
C ILE A 681 -11.37 -24.56 2.02
N ASN A 682 -10.52 -25.26 1.29
CA ASN A 682 -10.60 -26.72 1.15
C ASN A 682 -10.03 -27.44 2.39
N SER A 683 -9.04 -26.85 3.06
CA SER A 683 -8.46 -27.37 4.32
C SER A 683 -7.73 -26.28 5.10
N GLY A 684 -7.46 -26.55 6.38
CA GLY A 684 -6.77 -25.63 7.30
C GLY A 684 -7.72 -24.76 8.12
N THR A 685 -7.19 -24.09 9.14
CA THR A 685 -7.95 -23.30 10.13
C THR A 685 -7.32 -21.92 10.31
N GLY A 686 -8.04 -21.02 10.97
CA GLY A 686 -7.60 -19.65 11.21
C GLY A 686 -7.54 -18.78 9.95
N ASN A 687 -8.24 -19.17 8.89
CA ASN A 687 -8.24 -18.41 7.64
C ASN A 687 -9.33 -17.33 7.67
N THR A 688 -8.93 -16.06 7.71
CA THR A 688 -9.86 -14.94 7.70
C THR A 688 -10.29 -14.56 6.28
N VAL A 689 -11.59 -14.33 6.05
CA VAL A 689 -12.13 -13.86 4.77
C VAL A 689 -13.03 -12.66 5.00
N ARG A 690 -12.49 -11.44 4.85
CA ARG A 690 -13.14 -10.22 5.35
C ARG A 690 -13.09 -9.06 4.35
N SER A 691 -14.20 -8.33 4.24
CA SER A 691 -14.42 -7.17 3.36
C SER A 691 -14.19 -7.40 1.86
N ASN A 692 -14.09 -8.64 1.40
CA ASN A 692 -13.99 -8.94 -0.03
C ASN A 692 -15.31 -8.58 -0.73
N GLN A 693 -15.21 -8.14 -1.98
CA GLN A 693 -16.35 -7.92 -2.87
C GLN A 693 -16.47 -9.13 -3.79
N ILE A 694 -17.30 -10.09 -3.40
CA ILE A 694 -17.52 -11.35 -4.12
C ILE A 694 -18.95 -11.33 -4.66
N PHE A 695 -19.11 -11.40 -5.97
CA PHE A 695 -20.43 -11.45 -6.61
C PHE A 695 -20.32 -11.91 -8.07
N ALA A 696 -21.46 -12.24 -8.68
CA ALA A 696 -21.51 -12.76 -10.05
C ALA A 696 -20.61 -13.98 -10.27
N ILE A 697 -20.46 -14.82 -9.24
CA ILE A 697 -19.79 -16.12 -9.31
C ILE A 697 -20.72 -17.11 -10.00
N GLY A 698 -20.21 -17.88 -10.95
CA GLY A 698 -21.02 -18.82 -11.74
C GLY A 698 -20.16 -19.70 -12.64
N GLY A 699 -20.28 -21.01 -12.45
CA GLY A 699 -19.56 -22.04 -13.21
C GLY A 699 -19.86 -23.45 -12.71
N ILE A 700 -20.29 -23.58 -11.45
CA ILE A 700 -20.75 -24.82 -10.83
C ILE A 700 -22.11 -24.57 -10.16
N THR A 701 -23.00 -25.57 -10.16
CA THR A 701 -24.26 -25.53 -9.41
C THR A 701 -23.99 -25.58 -7.91
N ASN A 702 -24.70 -24.77 -7.12
CA ASN A 702 -24.61 -24.71 -5.65
C ASN A 702 -23.40 -23.99 -5.03
N THR A 703 -22.72 -23.13 -5.78
CA THR A 703 -21.59 -22.36 -5.23
C THR A 703 -22.03 -21.26 -4.27
N VAL A 704 -21.26 -21.11 -3.19
CA VAL A 704 -21.33 -20.01 -2.24
C VAL A 704 -20.11 -19.10 -2.44
N ASP A 705 -20.22 -17.83 -2.03
CA ASP A 705 -19.14 -16.85 -2.25
C ASP A 705 -17.89 -17.16 -1.39
N ILE A 706 -18.13 -17.71 -0.19
CA ILE A 706 -17.13 -18.24 0.74
C ILE A 706 -17.59 -19.66 1.06
N ASP A 707 -16.80 -20.66 0.66
CA ASP A 707 -17.11 -22.09 0.71
C ASP A 707 -16.11 -22.81 1.65
N LEU A 708 -16.62 -23.65 2.55
CA LEU A 708 -15.80 -24.39 3.53
C LEU A 708 -15.84 -25.91 3.25
N GLY A 709 -14.68 -26.45 2.89
CA GLY A 709 -14.51 -27.89 2.65
C GLY A 709 -14.97 -28.33 1.27
N ALA A 710 -15.94 -29.24 1.23
CA ALA A 710 -16.45 -29.79 -0.02
C ALA A 710 -17.47 -28.83 -0.66
N SER A 711 -17.41 -28.67 -1.99
CA SER A 711 -18.23 -27.69 -2.70
C SER A 711 -19.71 -27.77 -2.37
N GLY A 712 -20.26 -26.63 -1.96
CA GLY A 712 -21.67 -26.47 -1.60
C GLY A 712 -21.85 -26.01 -0.16
N ALA A 713 -23.05 -25.50 0.13
CA ALA A 713 -23.37 -24.94 1.43
C ALA A 713 -23.26 -25.96 2.59
N THR A 714 -22.54 -25.60 3.65
CA THR A 714 -22.43 -26.39 4.88
C THR A 714 -23.67 -26.22 5.77
N PRO A 715 -24.04 -27.21 6.60
CA PRO A 715 -25.09 -27.06 7.61
C PRO A 715 -24.78 -25.90 8.58
N ASN A 716 -25.84 -25.32 9.17
CA ASN A 716 -25.72 -24.38 10.27
C ASN A 716 -26.36 -25.00 11.50
N ASP A 717 -25.61 -25.87 12.15
CA ASP A 717 -26.13 -26.86 13.08
C ASP A 717 -26.21 -26.34 14.53
N GLN A 718 -26.59 -27.21 15.45
CA GLN A 718 -26.66 -26.85 16.86
C GLN A 718 -25.30 -27.12 17.52
N ASP A 719 -24.81 -26.14 18.28
CA ASP A 719 -23.60 -26.20 19.11
C ASP A 719 -22.27 -26.05 18.36
N ASP A 720 -22.27 -26.09 17.02
CA ASP A 720 -21.07 -25.88 16.18
C ASP A 720 -19.94 -26.82 16.58
N THR A 721 -20.26 -28.12 16.64
CA THR A 721 -19.30 -29.17 17.07
C THR A 721 -18.48 -29.74 15.91
N ASP A 722 -18.71 -29.24 14.71
CA ASP A 722 -18.08 -29.68 13.49
C ASP A 722 -16.56 -29.43 13.49
N THR A 723 -15.85 -30.18 12.65
CA THR A 723 -14.41 -30.02 12.46
C THR A 723 -14.08 -30.04 10.97
N GLY A 724 -13.02 -29.35 10.57
CA GLY A 724 -12.61 -29.25 9.17
C GLY A 724 -12.04 -27.89 8.82
N ALA A 725 -12.19 -27.50 7.56
CA ALA A 725 -11.78 -26.19 7.07
C ALA A 725 -12.46 -25.08 7.89
N ASN A 726 -11.65 -24.22 8.52
CA ASN A 726 -12.13 -23.19 9.47
C ASN A 726 -13.10 -23.74 10.54
N GLN A 727 -12.88 -24.97 11.00
CA GLN A 727 -13.75 -25.65 11.96
C GLN A 727 -15.21 -25.77 11.50
N LEU A 728 -15.48 -25.59 10.19
CA LEU A 728 -16.82 -25.49 9.62
C LEU A 728 -17.73 -24.49 10.35
N GLN A 729 -17.12 -23.42 10.89
CA GLN A 729 -17.75 -22.37 11.69
C GLN A 729 -19.16 -22.01 11.22
N ASN A 730 -20.15 -22.16 12.09
CA ASN A 730 -21.51 -21.70 11.86
C ASN A 730 -21.57 -20.20 11.55
N PHE A 731 -22.46 -19.81 10.65
CA PHE A 731 -22.67 -18.42 10.24
C PHE A 731 -23.82 -17.76 11.04
N PRO A 732 -23.80 -16.43 11.19
CA PRO A 732 -24.88 -15.72 11.88
C PRO A 732 -26.16 -15.65 11.04
N LEU A 733 -27.30 -15.69 11.72
CA LEU A 733 -28.62 -15.50 11.11
C LEU A 733 -29.14 -14.09 11.38
N VAL A 734 -29.64 -13.43 10.34
CA VAL A 734 -30.42 -12.19 10.48
C VAL A 734 -31.80 -12.54 11.01
N LYS A 735 -32.23 -11.87 12.09
CA LYS A 735 -33.57 -12.04 12.67
C LYS A 735 -34.53 -10.95 12.21
N ALA A 736 -34.08 -9.70 12.17
CA ALA A 736 -34.89 -8.60 11.67
C ALA A 736 -34.03 -7.43 11.19
N LEU A 737 -34.60 -6.66 10.26
CA LEU A 737 -34.14 -5.32 9.89
C LEU A 737 -35.16 -4.31 10.40
N ILE A 738 -34.76 -3.48 11.36
CA ILE A 738 -35.63 -2.55 12.07
C ILE A 738 -35.39 -1.14 11.54
N PHE A 739 -36.38 -0.60 10.83
CA PHE A 739 -36.35 0.75 10.29
C PHE A 739 -37.08 1.72 11.24
N ALA A 740 -36.49 2.90 11.47
CA ALA A 740 -37.16 3.97 12.21
C ALA A 740 -38.40 4.49 11.47
N THR A 741 -38.39 4.44 10.14
CA THR A 741 -39.52 4.77 9.27
C THR A 741 -39.45 3.86 8.04
N VAL A 742 -40.59 3.36 7.58
CA VAL A 742 -40.64 2.45 6.41
C VAL A 742 -40.06 3.16 5.18
N PRO A 743 -38.98 2.65 4.58
CA PRO A 743 -38.33 3.31 3.45
C PRO A 743 -39.15 3.15 2.16
N ALA A 744 -39.14 4.19 1.33
CA ALA A 744 -39.76 4.15 0.01
C ALA A 744 -39.03 3.16 -0.94
N PRO A 745 -39.72 2.61 -1.94
CA PRO A 745 -39.09 1.77 -2.96
C PRO A 745 -37.89 2.43 -3.64
N GLY A 746 -36.73 1.76 -3.63
CA GLY A 746 -35.53 2.26 -4.28
C GLY A 746 -34.84 3.42 -3.55
N ALA A 747 -35.28 3.77 -2.34
CA ALA A 747 -34.59 4.74 -1.52
C ALA A 747 -33.15 4.26 -1.21
N THR A 748 -32.23 5.22 -1.14
CA THR A 748 -30.79 4.99 -0.95
C THR A 748 -30.34 5.49 0.41
N ASN A 749 -29.19 4.97 0.89
CA ASN A 749 -28.56 5.38 2.15
C ASN A 749 -29.50 5.31 3.37
N ILE A 750 -30.17 4.17 3.54
CA ILE A 750 -31.20 4.00 4.57
C ILE A 750 -30.57 3.46 5.87
N PRO A 751 -30.64 4.21 6.98
CA PRO A 751 -30.22 3.69 8.28
C PRO A 751 -31.19 2.61 8.76
N VAL A 752 -30.64 1.52 9.28
CA VAL A 752 -31.39 0.37 9.81
C VAL A 752 -30.66 -0.23 10.99
N THR A 753 -31.41 -0.75 11.98
CA THR A 753 -30.83 -1.60 13.01
C THR A 753 -31.06 -3.06 12.63
N LEU A 754 -29.99 -3.80 12.41
CA LEU A 754 -30.04 -5.24 12.23
C LEU A 754 -30.03 -5.92 13.60
N SER A 755 -30.93 -6.88 13.80
CA SER A 755 -30.84 -7.86 14.89
C SER A 755 -30.52 -9.23 14.34
N GLY A 756 -29.65 -9.97 15.03
CA GLY A 756 -29.18 -11.27 14.60
C GLY A 756 -28.91 -12.22 15.75
N LYS A 757 -28.66 -13.48 15.41
CA LYS A 757 -28.30 -14.56 16.35
C LYS A 757 -27.15 -15.37 15.77
N LEU A 758 -26.16 -15.66 16.59
CA LEU A 758 -25.10 -16.63 16.30
C LEU A 758 -25.31 -17.86 17.18
N ASN A 759 -25.17 -19.05 16.61
CA ASN A 759 -24.99 -20.29 17.35
C ASN A 759 -23.57 -20.80 17.06
N SER A 760 -22.76 -20.92 18.11
CA SER A 760 -21.36 -21.35 18.03
C SER A 760 -20.86 -21.74 19.43
N GLN A 761 -19.62 -22.25 19.51
CA GLN A 761 -18.95 -22.53 20.76
C GLN A 761 -18.65 -21.24 21.56
N VAL A 762 -18.31 -21.41 22.83
CA VAL A 762 -17.90 -20.29 23.72
C VAL A 762 -16.70 -19.57 23.12
N GLY A 763 -16.80 -18.26 22.94
CA GLY A 763 -15.78 -17.48 22.26
C GLY A 763 -16.23 -16.06 21.90
N SER A 764 -15.30 -15.31 21.29
CA SER A 764 -15.56 -13.99 20.71
C SER A 764 -15.56 -14.10 19.19
N PHE A 765 -16.57 -13.47 18.57
CA PHE A 765 -16.81 -13.55 17.15
C PHE A 765 -17.00 -12.14 16.59
N ARG A 766 -16.29 -11.87 15.49
CA ARG A 766 -16.57 -10.70 14.66
C ARG A 766 -17.63 -11.06 13.63
N ILE A 767 -18.65 -10.21 13.51
CA ILE A 767 -19.75 -10.38 12.57
C ILE A 767 -19.63 -9.33 11.48
N ASP A 768 -19.47 -9.76 10.22
CA ASP A 768 -19.46 -8.89 9.05
C ASP A 768 -20.80 -8.90 8.34
N ALA A 769 -21.35 -7.71 8.06
CA ALA A 769 -22.57 -7.55 7.30
C ALA A 769 -22.28 -7.15 5.85
N TYR A 770 -22.93 -7.85 4.92
CA TYR A 770 -22.84 -7.58 3.49
C TYR A 770 -24.22 -7.31 2.89
N PHE A 771 -24.26 -6.38 1.95
CA PHE A 771 -25.41 -6.07 1.12
C PHE A 771 -25.23 -6.64 -0.29
N ALA A 772 -26.33 -7.11 -0.86
CA ALA A 772 -26.40 -7.58 -2.24
C ALA A 772 -27.68 -7.10 -2.92
N ASN A 773 -27.62 -6.83 -4.23
CA ASN A 773 -28.81 -6.47 -5.01
C ASN A 773 -29.69 -7.69 -5.37
N SER A 774 -29.19 -8.90 -5.14
CA SER A 774 -29.91 -10.16 -5.35
C SER A 774 -29.21 -11.31 -4.63
N CYS A 775 -29.99 -12.29 -4.16
CA CYS A 775 -29.48 -13.56 -3.66
C CYS A 775 -28.84 -14.42 -4.76
N ASN A 776 -28.08 -15.44 -4.34
CA ASN A 776 -27.65 -16.51 -5.24
C ASN A 776 -28.77 -17.56 -5.45
N SER A 777 -28.57 -18.47 -6.40
CA SER A 777 -29.56 -19.51 -6.76
C SER A 777 -29.80 -20.56 -5.66
N VAL A 778 -28.95 -20.64 -4.64
CA VAL A 778 -29.07 -21.55 -3.49
C VAL A 778 -29.53 -20.88 -2.20
N LYS A 779 -30.10 -19.67 -2.29
CA LYS A 779 -30.63 -18.89 -1.15
C LYS A 779 -29.58 -18.53 -0.08
N ARG A 780 -28.30 -18.61 -0.43
CA ARG A 780 -27.20 -18.03 0.34
C ARG A 780 -26.97 -16.59 -0.10
N GLY A 781 -26.38 -15.81 0.82
CA GLY A 781 -26.04 -14.42 0.61
C GLY A 781 -25.01 -14.16 -0.47
N ARG A 782 -24.68 -12.87 -0.68
CA ARG A 782 -23.50 -12.45 -1.43
C ARG A 782 -22.63 -11.51 -0.60
N ALA A 783 -21.31 -11.66 -0.70
CA ALA A 783 -20.36 -10.74 -0.11
C ALA A 783 -20.12 -9.54 -1.05
N GLN A 784 -21.20 -8.95 -1.59
CA GLN A 784 -21.08 -8.00 -2.70
C GLN A 784 -20.61 -6.61 -2.23
N VAL A 785 -21.22 -6.07 -1.18
CA VAL A 785 -20.87 -4.77 -0.60
C VAL A 785 -20.74 -4.95 0.91
N PHE A 786 -19.54 -4.75 1.45
CA PHE A 786 -19.35 -4.69 2.90
C PHE A 786 -20.08 -3.46 3.46
N LEU A 787 -20.85 -3.62 4.53
CA LEU A 787 -21.58 -2.54 5.18
C LEU A 787 -20.85 -2.08 6.44
N ASP A 788 -20.81 -2.95 7.43
CA ASP A 788 -20.20 -2.70 8.74
C ASP A 788 -20.01 -4.05 9.46
N ASN A 789 -19.57 -3.97 10.72
CA ASN A 789 -19.29 -5.11 11.56
C ASN A 789 -19.63 -4.86 13.03
N THR A 790 -19.75 -5.95 13.79
CA THR A 790 -19.93 -5.91 15.25
C THR A 790 -19.22 -7.09 15.89
N THR A 791 -19.19 -7.14 17.22
CA THR A 791 -18.68 -8.28 17.98
C THR A 791 -19.83 -8.96 18.72
N ALA A 792 -19.85 -10.29 18.66
CA ALA A 792 -20.75 -11.15 19.40
C ALA A 792 -19.93 -12.05 20.33
N ASN A 793 -20.26 -12.07 21.63
CA ASN A 793 -19.51 -12.84 22.62
C ASN A 793 -20.41 -13.91 23.26
N ILE A 794 -20.04 -15.17 23.11
CA ILE A 794 -20.69 -16.30 23.79
C ILE A 794 -19.90 -16.58 25.06
N VAL A 795 -20.38 -16.08 26.20
CA VAL A 795 -19.71 -16.25 27.51
C VAL A 795 -20.09 -17.58 28.17
N SER A 796 -21.33 -18.04 27.96
CA SER A 796 -21.85 -19.33 28.46
C SER A 796 -22.97 -19.81 27.55
N GLY A 797 -23.10 -21.13 27.37
CA GLY A 797 -24.04 -21.71 26.41
C GLY A 797 -23.44 -21.78 25.00
N ASN A 798 -24.31 -21.80 23.99
CA ASN A 798 -23.99 -22.09 22.59
C ASN A 798 -24.53 -21.01 21.63
N SER A 799 -25.07 -19.91 22.15
CA SER A 799 -25.74 -18.92 21.31
C SER A 799 -25.81 -17.54 21.96
N VAL A 800 -25.74 -16.52 21.12
CA VAL A 800 -25.85 -15.11 21.52
C VAL A 800 -26.66 -14.33 20.49
N GLY A 801 -27.48 -13.40 20.97
CA GLY A 801 -28.12 -12.38 20.15
C GLY A 801 -27.24 -11.14 20.05
N PHE A 802 -27.25 -10.47 18.91
CA PHE A 802 -26.52 -9.22 18.70
C PHE A 802 -27.36 -8.22 17.90
N SER A 803 -26.96 -6.96 17.97
CA SER A 803 -27.52 -5.87 17.16
C SER A 803 -26.42 -5.00 16.60
N MET A 804 -26.65 -4.44 15.41
CA MET A 804 -25.74 -3.48 14.79
C MET A 804 -26.52 -2.43 13.99
N ALA A 805 -26.04 -1.19 14.02
CA ALA A 805 -26.53 -0.14 13.15
C ALA A 805 -25.86 -0.29 11.78
N LEU A 806 -26.63 -0.16 10.71
CA LEU A 806 -26.17 -0.26 9.33
C LEU A 806 -26.74 0.89 8.51
N VAL A 807 -26.08 1.19 7.39
CA VAL A 807 -26.63 2.03 6.32
C VAL A 807 -26.76 1.19 5.06
N LEU A 808 -27.99 0.91 4.63
CA LEU A 808 -28.23 0.16 3.40
C LEU A 808 -28.02 1.06 2.17
N PRO A 809 -27.22 0.63 1.18
CA PRO A 809 -27.00 1.40 -0.04
C PRO A 809 -28.28 1.71 -0.79
N ASN A 810 -29.19 0.72 -0.86
CA ASN A 810 -30.52 0.90 -1.43
C ASN A 810 -31.52 -0.12 -0.87
N VAL A 811 -32.80 0.13 -1.09
CA VAL A 811 -33.91 -0.78 -0.78
C VAL A 811 -34.55 -1.26 -2.08
N ALA A 812 -33.80 -1.95 -2.95
CA ALA A 812 -34.33 -2.58 -4.15
C ALA A 812 -35.15 -3.85 -3.84
N ALA A 813 -36.06 -4.24 -4.73
CA ALA A 813 -37.00 -5.34 -4.48
C ALA A 813 -36.35 -6.73 -4.30
N LYS A 814 -35.10 -6.90 -4.73
CA LYS A 814 -34.31 -8.14 -4.57
C LYS A 814 -33.12 -7.94 -3.64
N ALA A 815 -33.00 -6.76 -3.02
CA ALA A 815 -31.91 -6.47 -2.13
C ALA A 815 -31.95 -7.37 -0.91
N ALA A 816 -30.78 -7.73 -0.39
CA ALA A 816 -30.64 -8.59 0.76
C ALA A 816 -29.42 -8.25 1.60
N VAL A 817 -29.47 -8.66 2.86
CA VAL A 817 -28.36 -8.61 3.80
C VAL A 817 -27.96 -10.04 4.19
N SER A 818 -26.67 -10.27 4.32
CA SER A 818 -26.11 -11.54 4.77
C SER A 818 -24.92 -11.32 5.67
N LEU A 819 -24.67 -12.30 6.54
CA LEU A 819 -23.67 -12.20 7.60
C LEU A 819 -22.61 -13.28 7.46
N VAL A 820 -21.42 -12.97 7.96
CA VAL A 820 -20.30 -13.90 8.12
C VAL A 820 -19.78 -13.75 9.55
N ALA A 821 -19.42 -14.86 10.20
CA ALA A 821 -18.73 -14.85 11.49
C ALA A 821 -17.25 -15.17 11.29
N THR A 822 -16.38 -14.49 12.04
CA THR A 822 -14.97 -14.86 12.20
C THR A 822 -14.66 -14.99 13.68
N ASP A 823 -14.21 -16.16 14.12
CA ASP A 823 -13.82 -16.37 15.52
C ASP A 823 -12.47 -15.68 15.86
N ALA A 824 -12.12 -15.63 17.14
CA ALA A 824 -10.87 -15.04 17.62
C ALA A 824 -9.59 -15.74 17.11
N SER A 825 -9.70 -17.00 16.65
CA SER A 825 -8.60 -17.74 16.04
C SER A 825 -8.49 -17.51 14.52
N GLY A 826 -9.41 -16.73 13.94
CA GLY A 826 -9.45 -16.37 12.53
C GLY A 826 -10.31 -17.30 11.67
N ASN A 827 -11.04 -18.27 12.23
CA ASN A 827 -11.90 -19.16 11.46
C ASN A 827 -13.13 -18.39 10.98
N THR A 828 -13.24 -18.21 9.67
CA THR A 828 -14.37 -17.54 9.02
C THR A 828 -15.39 -18.56 8.52
N SER A 829 -16.67 -18.31 8.82
CA SER A 829 -17.81 -19.09 8.34
C SER A 829 -18.02 -18.95 6.83
N GLU A 830 -18.84 -19.83 6.26
CA GLU A 830 -19.49 -19.53 4.99
C GLU A 830 -20.34 -18.25 5.09
N ILE A 831 -20.74 -17.70 3.93
CA ILE A 831 -21.72 -16.63 3.91
C ILE A 831 -23.10 -17.16 4.30
N GLY A 832 -23.76 -16.46 5.23
CA GLY A 832 -25.05 -16.88 5.76
C GLY A 832 -26.22 -16.75 4.79
N THR A 833 -27.42 -16.91 5.34
CA THR A 833 -28.66 -16.85 4.56
C THR A 833 -28.87 -15.49 3.93
N CYS A 834 -29.55 -15.49 2.78
CA CYS A 834 -29.95 -14.26 2.12
C CYS A 834 -31.21 -13.71 2.80
N PHE A 835 -31.07 -12.70 3.66
CA PHE A 835 -32.21 -12.07 4.33
C PHE A 835 -32.74 -10.92 3.47
N PRO A 836 -33.98 -11.00 2.96
CA PRO A 836 -34.53 -9.97 2.08
C PRO A 836 -34.66 -8.64 2.83
N VAL A 837 -34.33 -7.55 2.15
CA VAL A 837 -34.68 -6.21 2.62
C VAL A 837 -36.17 -6.00 2.32
N ASP A 838 -37.02 -6.60 3.15
CA ASP A 838 -38.48 -6.52 3.03
C ASP A 838 -39.01 -5.21 3.66
N ARG A 839 -40.03 -4.66 3.03
CA ARG A 839 -40.69 -3.39 3.36
C ARG A 839 -42.03 -3.58 4.06
N ILE A 840 -42.61 -4.78 4.05
CA ILE A 840 -44.06 -4.97 4.27
C ILE A 840 -44.39 -5.61 5.63
N PHE A 841 -43.50 -6.39 6.25
CA PHE A 841 -43.82 -7.09 7.50
C PHE A 841 -42.98 -6.59 8.68
N GLN A 842 -43.60 -5.74 9.49
CA GLN A 842 -43.12 -5.32 10.81
C GLN A 842 -43.57 -6.35 11.87
N ASP A 843 -43.20 -7.64 11.76
CA ASP A 843 -43.58 -8.64 12.78
C ASP A 843 -42.78 -9.95 12.65
N SER A 844 -41.92 -10.22 13.64
CA SER A 844 -41.68 -11.45 14.42
C SER A 844 -42.18 -12.87 14.00
N VAL A 845 -42.61 -13.16 12.76
CA VAL A 845 -43.29 -14.43 12.42
C VAL A 845 -42.47 -15.42 11.58
N GLU A 846 -41.27 -15.07 11.08
CA GLU A 846 -40.41 -16.03 10.36
C GLU A 846 -39.24 -16.56 11.21
N GLY A 847 -39.57 -17.03 12.41
CA GLY A 847 -38.63 -17.74 13.27
C GLY A 847 -39.25 -19.00 13.82
N ASP A 848 -39.29 -20.05 13.00
CA ASP A 848 -39.14 -21.45 13.41
C ASP A 848 -38.37 -22.23 12.33
#